data_AF-U6GWI9-F1
#
_entry.id   AF-U6GWI9-F1
#
_cell.length_a   1.000
_cell.length_b   1.000
_cell.length_c   1.000
_cell.angle_alpha   90.00
_cell.angle_beta   90.00
_cell.angle_gamma   90.00
#
_symmetry.space_group_name_H-M   'P 1'
#
loop_
_entity.id
_entity.type
_entity.pdbx_description
1 polymer ?
#
loop_
_entity_poly.entity_id
_entity_poly.type
_entity_poly.pdbx_seq_one_letter_code
_entity_poly.pdbx_strand_id
1 'polypeptide(L)'
;MAAAAAPASAAAAAPLPTPAEFEDVVAALQSTDSSNRHRAQQLLQRLQQQQEDCTAFCLSIIEATPDPAAATVAAVLLRSAALWHWNARIAAAAAAKKRLAAAPAGEAAAAAGQAAAAAAEALQLYVQRMQQLMSNSVLLLQQKAAAGIKGSGERQLSHAFCCLAKKGLATEPSVFLNSLKQILMEVVAKGFAEPIPLFWMSLLSETAQEMQLQQQQGMHLSLQQHAACCRSFQQQLLLPLLAFVLQRLQYILDNPTPQGACKEEIAGILQVIETVCSWSFGHLLLRISSVDELSLTPPAEWIPVFFPQAAAAAAAAAAAAGTGAAAGAAAAPGPGGHAPPLVSPLQQQEGLFVLVLRLYKLLREMQQQQQQQEAELFATCRYLLQRIAKFRPIAMADALLAGDTGGDTETNSSSSNDASAATLPLKKSYSGPVGRSKKQRLTQLVYIPLLQVLLDLIETSAFYQRLPGPPETPGGPQGPPTTPQQTQGPPPSLPELEEVQDLCAALANVADCIEALPEILFAHLSFRASPLLARLGLGLLAAAAGPSAEAPVAAEALALLLRAWSSWASRLLLAADTPLLPPEQQQQQQTRLADTPWWHAFRDASALLVEAFVHKGLNACSQREDEGEAGDEKKRKGVLFSVHGGSQLYDLLKSLSQIAFAAPARAIAAAAAQQQQLLLLQQQAREAVLAAATPPTANLQQMRAQLAALQQQQQQQHWLLLYVQLLIATHQGPEALANHRLAPPKQILQDDEAQTQLLRLLAAVFSLLEAETAALKAAAAASAAAAASAAAAAATPQEKQQQQQQLLLLQAQQQLPSPVILEVGLGVISLVAKAYLFKERLARPRLEELLLPEGGLKVLNAGASIAADCLLAAPQHPALSVACARTFRVFADTRNPCCAYLWECGAFQSLLDACCSCCAGLLQPAATATAAAAAVASSNPPSADSNSNSSSNSSIIALRQLSSQSCSSVFAAFAAAAAPSEQLWGLAKKHVAQQQQQQQQQQQQQQPPFMRSGTMLSDEVATARTAALLQRCSVGLGVLQAAAAAAEAAQPLPIQAVRWVLSMLGGLASGAGKEGARRLLQWMGPSLRFAFAVTRAAAANPQALLDGLKFARRIAAAGACCLTTEEAQALLEEYTTVLAAFAATLDRQMSPEEEDAALTNGMQIFK
;
A
#
# COMPACT_ATOMS: atom_id res chain seq x y z
N MET A 1 50.37 9.04 -12.95
CA MET A 1 51.69 8.68 -13.53
C MET A 1 51.46 7.97 -14.84
N ALA A 2 51.76 8.66 -15.94
CA ALA A 2 51.71 8.13 -17.30
C ALA A 2 53.07 7.50 -17.62
N ALA A 3 53.06 6.24 -18.05
CA ALA A 3 54.19 5.65 -18.78
C ALA A 3 53.65 5.19 -20.14
N ALA A 4 54.18 5.80 -21.19
CA ALA A 4 54.01 5.35 -22.56
C ALA A 4 54.64 3.96 -22.68
N ALA A 5 53.83 2.94 -22.95
CA ALA A 5 54.33 1.63 -23.36
C ALA A 5 54.69 1.69 -24.84
N ALA A 6 56.00 1.69 -25.12
CA ALA A 6 56.60 1.34 -26.41
C ALA A 6 56.15 -0.08 -26.84
N PRO A 7 56.25 -0.46 -28.13
CA PRO A 7 55.75 -1.75 -28.59
C PRO A 7 56.56 -2.85 -27.92
N ALA A 8 55.91 -3.64 -27.07
CA ALA A 8 56.53 -4.81 -26.48
C ALA A 8 56.89 -5.77 -27.62
N SER A 9 58.19 -5.99 -27.80
CA SER A 9 58.75 -7.13 -28.50
C SER A 9 58.00 -8.40 -28.12
N ALA A 10 57.67 -9.23 -29.12
CA ALA A 10 57.03 -10.54 -28.97
C ALA A 10 57.65 -11.35 -27.84
N ALA A 11 57.06 -11.28 -26.65
CA ALA A 11 57.34 -12.20 -25.56
C ALA A 11 56.67 -13.52 -25.93
N ALA A 12 57.46 -14.59 -26.01
CA ALA A 12 57.00 -15.92 -26.38
C ALA A 12 55.75 -16.30 -25.58
N ALA A 13 54.66 -16.56 -26.31
CA ALA A 13 53.40 -17.06 -25.77
C ALA A 13 53.65 -18.29 -24.90
N ALA A 14 53.20 -18.28 -23.64
CA ALA A 14 53.12 -19.51 -22.86
C ALA A 14 52.15 -20.47 -23.56
N PRO A 15 52.46 -21.77 -23.68
CA PRO A 15 51.60 -22.74 -24.37
C PRO A 15 50.23 -22.85 -23.66
N LEU A 16 49.15 -22.92 -24.44
CA LEU A 16 47.80 -23.18 -23.95
C LEU A 16 47.75 -24.56 -23.27
N PRO A 17 47.04 -24.72 -22.14
CA PRO A 17 46.90 -26.01 -21.47
C PRO A 17 46.18 -27.02 -22.38
N THR A 18 46.45 -28.31 -22.20
CA THR A 18 45.68 -29.36 -22.89
C THR A 18 44.25 -29.47 -22.31
N PRO A 19 43.27 -30.03 -23.04
CA PRO A 19 41.91 -30.21 -22.50
C PRO A 19 41.88 -31.00 -21.18
N ALA A 20 42.73 -32.03 -21.04
CA ALA A 20 42.87 -32.81 -19.82
C ALA A 20 43.44 -31.97 -18.66
N GLU A 21 44.48 -31.18 -18.91
CA GLU A 21 45.03 -30.24 -17.91
C GLU A 21 44.01 -29.17 -17.51
N PHE A 22 43.12 -28.78 -18.42
CA PHE A 22 42.04 -27.84 -18.13
C PHE A 22 40.97 -28.45 -17.22
N GLU A 23 40.56 -29.69 -17.48
CA GLU A 23 39.65 -30.44 -16.59
C GLU A 23 40.26 -30.61 -15.19
N ASP A 24 41.56 -30.90 -15.07
CA ASP A 24 42.27 -30.97 -13.78
C ASP A 24 42.25 -29.63 -13.03
N VAL A 25 42.44 -28.51 -13.74
CA VAL A 25 42.36 -27.15 -13.16
C VAL A 25 40.94 -26.84 -12.68
N VAL A 26 39.91 -27.29 -13.40
CA VAL A 26 38.50 -27.09 -13.00
C VAL A 26 38.12 -27.99 -11.83
N ALA A 27 38.59 -29.24 -11.80
CA ALA A 27 38.46 -30.12 -10.64
C ALA A 27 39.14 -29.51 -9.41
N ALA A 28 40.32 -28.88 -9.58
CA ALA A 28 41.02 -28.17 -8.51
C ALA A 28 40.24 -26.94 -7.99
N LEU A 29 39.38 -26.29 -8.78
CA LEU A 29 38.50 -25.22 -8.28
C LEU A 29 37.43 -25.74 -7.31
N GLN A 30 37.01 -27.00 -7.46
CA GLN A 30 36.02 -27.66 -6.62
C GLN A 30 36.67 -28.37 -5.41
N SER A 31 37.99 -28.37 -5.32
CA SER A 31 38.72 -29.03 -4.22
C SER A 31 38.51 -28.32 -2.87
N THR A 32 38.51 -29.08 -1.78
CA THR A 32 38.41 -28.54 -0.41
C THR A 32 39.64 -27.73 0.00
N ASP A 33 40.79 -27.98 -0.63
CA ASP A 33 42.07 -27.32 -0.36
C ASP A 33 42.11 -25.88 -0.89
N SER A 34 42.32 -24.91 0.01
CA SER A 34 42.37 -23.48 -0.32
C SER A 34 43.55 -23.10 -1.22
N SER A 35 44.69 -23.79 -1.10
CA SER A 35 45.91 -23.57 -1.90
C SER A 35 45.71 -24.00 -3.35
N ASN A 36 45.11 -25.18 -3.57
CA ASN A 36 44.79 -25.70 -4.90
C ASN A 36 43.75 -24.83 -5.60
N ARG A 37 42.71 -24.39 -4.87
CA ARG A 37 41.73 -23.42 -5.41
C ARG A 37 42.36 -22.08 -5.77
N HIS A 38 43.22 -21.51 -4.93
CA HIS A 38 43.90 -20.24 -5.25
C HIS A 38 44.81 -20.37 -6.47
N ARG A 39 45.55 -21.48 -6.57
CA ARG A 39 46.42 -21.74 -7.73
C ARG A 39 45.61 -21.89 -9.01
N ALA A 40 44.49 -22.61 -8.97
CA ALA A 40 43.56 -22.76 -10.10
C ALA A 40 42.95 -21.41 -10.50
N GLN A 41 42.50 -20.58 -9.55
CA GLN A 41 41.99 -19.23 -9.81
C GLN A 41 43.05 -18.32 -10.46
N GLN A 42 44.30 -18.36 -9.99
CA GLN A 42 45.40 -17.58 -10.58
C GLN A 42 45.72 -18.03 -12.01
N LEU A 43 45.67 -19.33 -12.29
CA LEU A 43 45.87 -19.86 -13.64
C LEU A 43 44.75 -19.42 -14.59
N LEU A 44 43.49 -19.48 -14.15
CA LEU A 44 42.35 -19.01 -14.93
C LEU A 44 42.39 -17.49 -15.17
N GLN A 45 42.79 -16.71 -14.16
CA GLN A 45 42.96 -15.26 -14.31
C GLN A 45 44.08 -14.90 -15.28
N ARG A 46 45.18 -15.67 -15.29
CA ARG A 46 46.25 -15.52 -16.29
C ARG A 46 45.76 -15.86 -17.69
N LEU A 47 45.02 -16.96 -17.86
CA LEU A 47 44.42 -17.33 -19.15
C LEU A 47 43.48 -16.24 -19.67
N GLN A 48 42.69 -15.61 -18.80
CA GLN A 48 41.82 -14.49 -19.16
C GLN A 48 42.60 -13.23 -19.61
N GLN A 49 43.80 -13.00 -19.04
CA GLN A 49 44.60 -11.81 -19.31
C GLN A 49 45.60 -11.97 -20.46
N GLN A 50 46.02 -13.20 -20.78
CA GLN A 50 47.23 -13.38 -21.56
C GLN A 50 47.08 -13.28 -23.07
N GLN A 51 46.02 -13.75 -23.75
CA GLN A 51 45.99 -13.75 -25.24
C GLN A 51 44.59 -13.75 -25.89
N GLU A 52 44.52 -13.16 -27.10
CA GLU A 52 43.34 -13.15 -27.99
C GLU A 52 42.94 -14.55 -28.51
N ASP A 53 43.79 -15.57 -28.33
CA ASP A 53 43.68 -16.90 -28.93
C ASP A 53 42.99 -17.96 -28.06
N CYS A 54 42.60 -17.63 -26.82
CA CYS A 54 41.86 -18.56 -25.97
C CYS A 54 40.44 -18.87 -26.50
N THR A 55 39.94 -18.11 -27.48
CA THR A 55 38.60 -18.25 -28.05
C THR A 55 38.37 -19.59 -28.76
N ALA A 56 39.31 -20.00 -29.62
CA ALA A 56 39.24 -21.29 -30.32
C ALA A 56 39.41 -22.47 -29.35
N PHE A 57 40.32 -22.33 -28.39
CA PHE A 57 40.56 -23.30 -27.32
C PHE A 57 39.31 -23.53 -26.45
N CYS A 58 38.63 -22.46 -26.02
CA CYS A 58 37.40 -22.58 -25.24
C CYS A 58 36.29 -23.26 -26.04
N LEU A 59 36.14 -22.96 -27.33
CA LEU A 59 35.15 -23.64 -28.19
C LEU A 59 35.45 -25.14 -28.32
N SER A 60 36.72 -25.53 -28.53
CA SER A 60 37.11 -26.94 -28.61
C SER A 60 36.88 -27.70 -27.30
N ILE A 61 37.08 -27.05 -26.14
CA ILE A 61 36.74 -27.65 -24.85
C ILE A 61 35.24 -27.87 -24.76
N ILE A 62 34.42 -26.84 -25.05
CA ILE A 62 32.96 -26.95 -24.91
C ILE A 62 32.39 -28.03 -25.84
N GLU A 63 33.00 -28.25 -27.01
CA GLU A 63 32.63 -29.33 -27.94
C GLU A 63 33.06 -30.72 -27.46
N ALA A 64 34.28 -30.86 -26.93
CA ALA A 64 34.88 -32.16 -26.64
C ALA A 64 34.65 -32.69 -25.21
N THR A 65 34.47 -31.81 -24.21
CA THR A 65 34.46 -32.25 -22.80
C THR A 65 33.11 -32.80 -22.36
N PRO A 66 33.07 -33.98 -21.72
CA PRO A 66 31.85 -34.51 -21.10
C PRO A 66 31.56 -33.88 -19.73
N ASP A 67 32.54 -33.24 -19.07
CA ASP A 67 32.35 -32.58 -17.77
C ASP A 67 31.58 -31.25 -17.91
N PRO A 68 30.38 -31.12 -17.29
CA PRO A 68 29.61 -29.88 -17.33
C PRO A 68 30.33 -28.72 -16.63
N ALA A 69 31.17 -28.98 -15.63
CA ALA A 69 31.89 -27.92 -14.93
C ALA A 69 32.97 -27.31 -15.83
N ALA A 70 33.79 -28.13 -16.50
CA ALA A 70 34.77 -27.69 -17.48
C ALA A 70 34.13 -26.88 -18.62
N ALA A 71 33.03 -27.36 -19.19
CA ALA A 71 32.28 -26.64 -20.22
C ALA A 71 31.74 -25.27 -19.72
N THR A 72 31.30 -25.20 -18.46
CA THR A 72 30.81 -23.96 -17.84
C THR A 72 31.95 -22.94 -17.66
N VAL A 73 33.09 -23.37 -17.13
CA VAL A 73 34.26 -22.49 -16.94
C VAL A 73 34.80 -22.01 -18.29
N ALA A 74 34.89 -22.88 -19.29
CA ALA A 74 35.30 -22.52 -20.64
C ALA A 74 34.37 -21.48 -21.29
N ALA A 75 33.04 -21.62 -21.14
CA ALA A 75 32.08 -20.62 -21.63
C ALA A 75 32.21 -19.26 -20.92
N VAL A 76 32.49 -19.26 -19.61
CA VAL A 76 32.74 -18.02 -18.84
C VAL A 76 34.05 -17.35 -19.25
N LEU A 77 35.12 -18.12 -19.47
CA LEU A 77 36.39 -17.62 -19.99
C LEU A 77 36.22 -17.02 -21.39
N LEU A 78 35.50 -17.71 -22.28
CA LEU A 78 35.18 -17.25 -23.63
C LEU A 78 34.52 -15.86 -23.59
N ARG A 79 33.45 -15.71 -22.81
CA ARG A 79 32.73 -14.44 -22.64
C ARG A 79 33.65 -13.34 -22.10
N SER A 80 34.35 -13.63 -21.01
CA SER A 80 35.10 -12.62 -20.26
C SER A 80 36.36 -12.15 -21.00
N ALA A 81 37.08 -13.06 -21.67
CA ALA A 81 38.21 -12.72 -22.53
C ALA A 81 37.74 -11.91 -23.75
N ALA A 82 36.67 -12.36 -24.43
CA ALA A 82 36.15 -11.67 -25.61
C ALA A 82 35.70 -10.22 -25.28
N LEU A 83 34.97 -10.02 -24.19
CA LEU A 83 34.56 -8.67 -23.75
C LEU A 83 35.75 -7.79 -23.33
N TRP A 84 36.76 -8.37 -22.67
CA TRP A 84 37.94 -7.64 -22.23
C TRP A 84 38.77 -7.13 -23.42
N HIS A 85 39.10 -8.02 -24.36
CA HIS A 85 39.85 -7.66 -25.57
C HIS A 85 39.08 -6.68 -26.46
N TRP A 86 37.76 -6.84 -26.57
CA TRP A 86 36.91 -5.87 -27.27
C TRP A 86 37.01 -4.48 -26.65
N ASN A 87 36.85 -4.38 -25.32
CA ASN A 87 36.97 -3.10 -24.60
C ASN A 87 38.37 -2.48 -24.77
N ALA A 88 39.43 -3.30 -24.73
CA ALA A 88 40.80 -2.85 -24.93
C ALA A 88 41.00 -2.25 -26.35
N ARG A 89 40.48 -2.91 -27.39
CA ARG A 89 40.55 -2.43 -28.78
C ARG A 89 39.73 -1.14 -29.00
N ILE A 90 38.54 -1.02 -28.38
CA ILE A 90 37.76 0.24 -28.39
C ILE A 90 38.54 1.37 -27.71
N ALA A 91 39.13 1.11 -26.54
CA ALA A 91 39.92 2.10 -25.81
C ALA A 91 41.15 2.55 -26.63
N ALA A 92 41.82 1.61 -27.31
CA ALA A 92 42.94 1.90 -28.20
C ALA A 92 42.52 2.78 -29.40
N ALA A 93 41.41 2.44 -30.07
CA ALA A 93 40.88 3.23 -31.18
C ALA A 93 40.45 4.65 -30.74
N ALA A 94 39.78 4.77 -29.58
CA ALA A 94 39.40 6.06 -29.01
C ALA A 94 40.62 6.91 -28.61
N ALA A 95 41.66 6.29 -28.05
CA ALA A 95 42.91 6.96 -27.72
C ALA A 95 43.66 7.44 -28.96
N ALA A 96 43.70 6.63 -30.03
CA ALA A 96 44.30 7.02 -31.31
C ALA A 96 43.55 8.18 -31.97
N LYS A 97 42.21 8.17 -31.95
CA LYS A 97 41.37 9.28 -32.44
C LYS A 97 41.58 10.58 -31.65
N LYS A 98 41.71 10.51 -30.32
CA LYS A 98 42.03 11.67 -29.49
C LYS A 98 43.42 12.23 -29.77
N ARG A 99 44.42 11.35 -29.98
CA ARG A 99 45.79 11.76 -30.37
C ARG A 99 45.82 12.45 -31.73
N LEU A 100 45.04 11.95 -32.70
CA LEU A 100 44.86 12.60 -33.99
C LEU A 100 44.25 14.01 -33.85
N ALA A 101 43.21 14.17 -33.04
CA ALA A 101 42.57 15.46 -32.80
C ALA A 101 43.46 16.48 -32.08
N ALA A 102 44.46 16.01 -31.32
CA ALA A 102 45.40 16.84 -30.58
C ALA A 102 46.75 17.06 -31.30
N ALA A 103 46.95 16.46 -32.48
CA ALA A 103 48.22 16.52 -33.19
C ALA A 103 48.42 17.87 -33.92
N PRO A 104 49.58 18.53 -33.77
CA PRO A 104 49.90 19.74 -34.54
C PRO A 104 50.09 19.41 -36.03
N ALA A 105 49.76 20.35 -36.91
CA ALA A 105 49.82 20.17 -38.36
C ALA A 105 51.25 19.82 -38.83
N GLY A 106 51.36 18.83 -39.73
CA GLY A 106 52.63 18.32 -40.28
C GLY A 106 52.78 16.81 -40.15
N GLU A 107 54.02 16.31 -40.12
CA GLU A 107 54.35 14.88 -40.08
C GLU A 107 53.77 14.16 -38.84
N ALA A 108 53.63 14.86 -37.72
CA ALA A 108 53.00 14.33 -36.50
C ALA A 108 51.50 14.03 -36.68
N ALA A 109 50.78 14.83 -37.47
CA ALA A 109 49.38 14.58 -37.81
C ALA A 109 49.22 13.41 -38.79
N ALA A 110 50.16 13.25 -39.73
CA ALA A 110 50.19 12.10 -40.65
C ALA A 110 50.46 10.78 -39.90
N ALA A 111 51.44 10.76 -38.98
CA ALA A 111 51.72 9.59 -38.14
C ALA A 111 50.56 9.26 -37.17
N ALA A 112 49.93 10.28 -36.58
CA ALA A 112 48.72 10.09 -35.77
C ALA A 112 47.53 9.58 -36.60
N GLY A 113 47.42 10.01 -37.86
CA GLY A 113 46.40 9.55 -38.81
C GLY A 113 46.57 8.09 -39.18
N GLN A 114 47.81 7.67 -39.48
CA GLN A 114 48.15 6.26 -39.73
C GLN A 114 47.91 5.37 -38.51
N ALA A 115 48.26 5.83 -37.31
CA ALA A 115 47.99 5.09 -36.07
C ALA A 115 46.47 4.96 -35.78
N ALA A 116 45.69 5.99 -36.10
CA ALA A 116 44.23 5.94 -35.99
C ALA A 116 43.58 5.00 -37.02
N ALA A 117 44.07 5.00 -38.26
CA ALA A 117 43.62 4.07 -39.30
C ALA A 117 43.95 2.61 -38.93
N ALA A 118 45.19 2.32 -38.51
CA ALA A 118 45.59 0.98 -38.08
C ALA A 118 44.78 0.48 -36.87
N ALA A 119 44.48 1.36 -35.91
CA ALA A 119 43.64 1.01 -34.76
C ALA A 119 42.18 0.73 -35.18
N ALA A 120 41.66 1.43 -36.19
CA ALA A 120 40.33 1.20 -36.74
C ALA A 120 40.26 -0.13 -37.52
N GLU A 121 41.27 -0.43 -38.35
CA GLU A 121 41.38 -1.71 -39.07
C GLU A 121 41.49 -2.90 -38.11
N ALA A 122 42.31 -2.77 -37.06
CA ALA A 122 42.42 -3.79 -36.02
C ALA A 122 41.08 -4.03 -35.31
N LEU A 123 40.29 -2.97 -35.04
CA LEU A 123 38.95 -3.13 -34.47
C LEU A 123 38.00 -3.84 -35.44
N GLN A 124 38.03 -3.50 -36.73
CA GLN A 124 37.20 -4.15 -37.77
C GLN A 124 37.51 -5.64 -37.93
N LEU A 125 38.79 -6.02 -37.97
CA LEU A 125 39.21 -7.42 -38.02
C LEU A 125 38.74 -8.20 -36.78
N TYR A 126 38.77 -7.56 -35.60
CA TYR A 126 38.23 -8.18 -34.38
C TYR A 126 36.73 -8.42 -34.48
N VAL A 127 35.99 -7.42 -34.96
CA VAL A 127 34.54 -7.47 -35.16
C VAL A 127 34.17 -8.66 -36.05
N GLN A 128 34.89 -8.88 -37.15
CA GLN A 128 34.68 -10.05 -38.01
C GLN A 128 34.96 -11.38 -37.29
N ARG A 129 36.06 -11.46 -36.51
CA ARG A 129 36.37 -12.66 -35.70
C ARG A 129 35.27 -12.95 -34.67
N MET A 130 34.70 -11.92 -34.07
CA MET A 130 33.59 -12.06 -33.11
C MET A 130 32.29 -12.52 -33.78
N GLN A 131 32.02 -12.11 -35.02
CA GLN A 131 30.88 -12.62 -35.79
C GLN A 131 30.99 -14.12 -36.07
N GLN A 132 32.19 -14.56 -36.49
CA GLN A 132 32.48 -15.98 -36.67
C GLN A 132 32.30 -16.76 -35.36
N LEU A 133 32.77 -16.20 -34.24
CA LEU A 133 32.61 -16.80 -32.93
C LEU A 133 31.13 -16.95 -32.52
N MET A 134 30.30 -15.93 -32.79
CA MET A 134 28.85 -16.02 -32.54
C MET A 134 28.21 -17.11 -33.39
N SER A 135 28.53 -17.18 -34.69
CA SER A 135 28.02 -18.24 -35.57
C SER A 135 28.40 -19.64 -35.08
N ASN A 136 29.66 -19.82 -34.66
CA ASN A 136 30.15 -21.09 -34.12
C ASN A 136 29.47 -21.45 -32.79
N SER A 137 29.23 -20.46 -31.93
CA SER A 137 28.51 -20.69 -30.66
C SER A 137 27.08 -21.17 -30.88
N VAL A 138 26.36 -20.60 -31.86
CA VAL A 138 25.00 -21.02 -32.20
C VAL A 138 25.00 -22.42 -32.81
N LEU A 139 25.93 -22.73 -33.71
CA LEU A 139 26.06 -24.06 -34.32
C LEU A 139 26.31 -25.13 -33.24
N LEU A 140 27.21 -24.85 -32.29
CA LEU A 140 27.48 -25.75 -31.17
C LEU A 140 26.26 -25.92 -30.24
N LEU A 141 25.53 -24.83 -29.97
CA LEU A 141 24.28 -24.89 -29.21
C LEU A 141 23.21 -25.71 -29.94
N GLN A 142 23.05 -25.55 -31.26
CA GLN A 142 22.13 -26.35 -32.07
C GLN A 142 22.49 -27.84 -32.03
N GLN A 143 23.78 -28.18 -32.15
CA GLN A 143 24.26 -29.57 -32.05
C GLN A 143 23.96 -30.17 -30.67
N LYS A 144 24.19 -29.42 -29.59
CA LYS A 144 23.88 -29.88 -28.22
C LYS A 144 22.39 -30.02 -27.97
N ALA A 145 21.58 -29.09 -28.48
CA ALA A 145 20.12 -29.18 -28.42
C ALA A 145 19.60 -30.40 -29.18
N ALA A 146 20.14 -30.69 -30.37
CA ALA A 146 19.80 -31.89 -31.14
C ALA A 146 20.22 -33.20 -30.43
N ALA A 147 21.30 -33.16 -29.65
CA ALA A 147 21.75 -34.29 -28.83
C ALA A 147 20.99 -34.42 -27.48
N GLY A 148 20.10 -33.49 -27.15
CA GLY A 148 19.35 -33.48 -25.89
C GLY A 148 20.20 -33.18 -24.64
N ILE A 149 21.42 -32.67 -24.80
CA ILE A 149 22.36 -32.42 -23.70
C ILE A 149 22.04 -31.04 -23.10
N LYS A 150 21.28 -31.02 -22.00
CA LYS A 150 20.96 -29.80 -21.24
C LYS A 150 21.92 -29.62 -20.06
N GLY A 151 22.49 -28.42 -19.89
CA GLY A 151 23.43 -28.18 -18.78
C GLY A 151 23.82 -26.71 -18.54
N SER A 152 24.56 -26.46 -17.47
CA SER A 152 25.06 -25.12 -17.11
C SER A 152 25.98 -24.52 -18.18
N GLY A 153 26.76 -25.34 -18.88
CA GLY A 153 27.64 -24.90 -19.97
C GLY A 153 26.87 -24.34 -21.18
N GLU A 154 25.73 -24.94 -21.54
CA GLU A 154 24.85 -24.45 -22.63
C GLU A 154 24.25 -23.08 -22.30
N ARG A 155 23.78 -22.90 -21.05
CA ARG A 155 23.26 -21.60 -20.57
C ARG A 155 24.35 -20.53 -20.56
N GLN A 156 25.57 -20.86 -20.12
CA GLN A 156 26.68 -19.90 -20.13
C GLN A 156 27.14 -19.57 -21.55
N LEU A 157 27.09 -20.53 -22.48
CA LEU A 157 27.42 -20.28 -23.89
C LEU A 157 26.36 -19.40 -24.56
N SER A 158 25.07 -19.64 -24.30
CA SER A 158 23.97 -18.78 -24.76
C SER A 158 24.07 -17.37 -24.16
N HIS A 159 24.42 -17.27 -22.87
CA HIS A 159 24.71 -15.99 -22.23
C HIS A 159 25.91 -15.27 -22.86
N ALA A 160 26.99 -16.00 -23.17
CA ALA A 160 28.16 -15.45 -23.87
C ALA A 160 27.77 -14.89 -25.24
N PHE A 161 26.99 -15.63 -26.03
CA PHE A 161 26.42 -15.15 -27.29
C PHE A 161 25.61 -13.86 -27.10
N CYS A 162 24.70 -13.82 -26.12
CA CYS A 162 23.86 -12.65 -25.86
C CYS A 162 24.68 -11.40 -25.49
N CYS A 163 25.70 -11.54 -24.63
CA CYS A 163 26.61 -10.44 -24.28
C CYS A 163 27.39 -9.92 -25.49
N LEU A 164 27.88 -10.82 -26.36
CA LEU A 164 28.61 -10.45 -27.57
C LEU A 164 27.70 -9.76 -28.59
N ALA A 165 26.50 -10.27 -28.79
CA ALA A 165 25.49 -9.65 -29.66
C ALA A 165 25.17 -8.22 -29.20
N LYS A 166 24.97 -8.03 -27.90
CA LYS A 166 24.68 -6.71 -27.31
C LYS A 166 25.85 -5.74 -27.44
N LYS A 167 27.07 -6.21 -27.19
CA LYS A 167 28.27 -5.38 -27.35
C LYS A 167 28.52 -5.00 -28.81
N GLY A 168 28.31 -5.94 -29.73
CA GLY A 168 28.39 -5.72 -31.18
C GLY A 168 27.38 -4.69 -31.66
N LEU A 169 26.10 -4.84 -31.30
CA LEU A 169 25.04 -3.90 -31.65
C LEU A 169 25.25 -2.49 -31.07
N ALA A 170 25.84 -2.38 -29.88
CA ALA A 170 26.12 -1.09 -29.26
C ALA A 170 27.34 -0.36 -29.85
N THR A 171 28.21 -1.06 -30.57
CA THR A 171 29.47 -0.52 -31.08
C THR A 171 29.47 -0.31 -32.60
N GLU A 172 29.05 -1.33 -33.36
CA GLU A 172 28.96 -1.32 -34.83
C GLU A 172 27.66 -1.98 -35.31
N PRO A 173 26.51 -1.29 -35.22
CA PRO A 173 25.19 -1.89 -35.48
C PRO A 173 25.00 -2.34 -36.93
N SER A 174 25.52 -1.61 -37.92
CA SER A 174 25.31 -1.90 -39.34
C SER A 174 25.84 -3.27 -39.76
N VAL A 175 26.98 -3.69 -39.20
CA VAL A 175 27.62 -4.97 -39.53
C VAL A 175 26.99 -6.10 -38.71
N PHE A 176 26.81 -5.91 -37.40
CA PHE A 176 26.27 -6.95 -36.51
C PHE A 176 24.79 -7.25 -36.73
N LEU A 177 23.98 -6.25 -37.14
CA LEU A 177 22.57 -6.48 -37.47
C LEU A 177 22.41 -7.48 -38.61
N ASN A 178 23.26 -7.41 -39.65
CA ASN A 178 23.16 -8.34 -40.78
C ASN A 178 23.53 -9.77 -40.37
N SER A 179 24.59 -9.95 -39.58
CA SER A 179 24.97 -11.27 -39.04
C SER A 179 23.88 -11.84 -38.12
N LEU A 180 23.32 -11.01 -37.23
CA LEU A 180 22.23 -11.43 -36.34
C LEU A 180 20.95 -11.75 -37.12
N LYS A 181 20.65 -11.01 -38.19
CA LYS A 181 19.53 -11.33 -39.10
C LYS A 181 19.74 -12.70 -39.75
N GLN A 182 20.93 -12.98 -40.27
CA GLN A 182 21.25 -14.28 -40.86
C GLN A 182 21.08 -15.42 -39.86
N ILE A 183 21.56 -15.24 -38.63
CA ILE A 183 21.49 -16.25 -37.57
C ILE A 183 20.04 -16.44 -37.08
N LEU A 184 19.33 -15.37 -36.72
CA LEU A 184 18.02 -15.48 -36.07
C LEU A 184 16.87 -15.65 -37.06
N MET A 185 16.98 -15.16 -38.29
CA MET A 185 15.92 -15.28 -39.32
C MET A 185 16.03 -16.57 -40.14
N GLU A 186 17.02 -17.43 -39.89
CA GLU A 186 17.14 -18.76 -40.52
C GLU A 186 15.87 -19.60 -40.30
N VAL A 187 15.23 -19.45 -39.15
CA VAL A 187 13.95 -20.09 -38.80
C VAL A 187 12.81 -19.61 -39.70
N VAL A 188 12.78 -18.33 -40.06
CA VAL A 188 11.72 -17.73 -40.88
C VAL A 188 11.74 -18.31 -42.30
N ALA A 189 12.92 -18.70 -42.80
CA ALA A 189 13.08 -19.28 -44.13
C ALA A 189 12.40 -20.66 -44.29
N LYS A 190 12.15 -21.38 -43.18
CA LYS A 190 11.46 -22.68 -43.18
C LYS A 190 9.93 -22.56 -43.27
N GLY A 191 9.38 -21.35 -43.10
CA GLY A 191 7.94 -21.09 -43.14
C GLY A 191 7.21 -21.39 -41.82
N PHE A 192 6.02 -20.83 -41.64
CA PHE A 192 5.26 -20.91 -40.37
C PHE A 192 4.51 -22.25 -40.17
N ALA A 193 4.46 -23.10 -41.20
CA ALA A 193 3.78 -24.39 -41.15
C ALA A 193 4.60 -25.48 -40.41
N GLU A 194 5.93 -25.31 -40.33
CA GLU A 194 6.82 -26.21 -39.60
C GLU A 194 6.97 -25.80 -38.11
N PRO A 195 7.17 -26.77 -37.19
CA PRO A 195 7.36 -26.46 -35.77
C PRO A 195 8.68 -25.71 -35.55
N ILE A 196 8.62 -24.67 -34.72
CA ILE A 196 9.82 -23.90 -34.36
C ILE A 196 10.62 -24.69 -33.32
N PRO A 197 11.90 -25.03 -33.58
CA PRO A 197 12.71 -25.70 -32.56
C PRO A 197 12.84 -24.85 -31.29
N LEU A 198 12.64 -25.45 -30.13
CA LEU A 198 12.64 -24.77 -28.82
C LEU A 198 13.88 -23.95 -28.56
N PHE A 199 15.04 -24.44 -29.04
CA PHE A 199 16.32 -23.75 -28.97
C PHE A 199 16.24 -22.31 -29.51
N TRP A 200 15.53 -22.09 -30.61
CA TRP A 200 15.41 -20.76 -31.21
C TRP A 200 14.52 -19.84 -30.39
N MET A 201 13.46 -20.38 -29.80
CA MET A 201 12.57 -19.65 -28.90
C MET A 201 13.30 -19.26 -27.61
N SER A 202 14.08 -20.19 -27.03
CA SER A 202 14.89 -19.90 -25.84
C SER A 202 15.97 -18.87 -26.15
N LEU A 203 16.71 -19.03 -27.25
CA LEU A 203 17.75 -18.07 -27.67
C LEU A 203 17.16 -16.67 -27.92
N LEU A 204 15.98 -16.58 -28.56
CA LEU A 204 15.28 -15.31 -28.76
C LEU A 204 14.88 -14.67 -27.43
N SER A 205 14.35 -15.45 -26.49
CA SER A 205 13.97 -14.95 -25.17
C SER A 205 15.20 -14.48 -24.36
N GLU A 206 16.29 -15.26 -24.34
CA GLU A 206 17.52 -14.93 -23.62
C GLU A 206 18.21 -13.69 -24.20
N THR A 207 18.28 -13.60 -25.53
CA THR A 207 18.81 -12.39 -26.20
C THR A 207 17.95 -11.17 -25.89
N ALA A 208 16.62 -11.30 -25.96
CA ALA A 208 15.70 -10.22 -25.64
C ALA A 208 15.86 -9.75 -24.18
N GLN A 209 15.93 -10.66 -23.21
CA GLN A 209 16.16 -10.36 -21.80
C GLN A 209 17.52 -9.68 -21.59
N GLU A 210 18.57 -10.19 -22.21
CA GLU A 210 19.91 -9.61 -22.10
C GLU A 210 19.95 -8.19 -22.68
N MET A 211 19.30 -7.94 -23.81
CA MET A 211 19.22 -6.60 -24.40
C MET A 211 18.57 -5.59 -23.46
N GLN A 212 17.62 -6.00 -22.61
CA GLN A 212 16.99 -5.12 -21.62
C GLN A 212 17.85 -4.82 -20.38
N LEU A 213 18.86 -5.65 -20.06
CA LEU A 213 19.68 -5.49 -18.85
C LEU A 213 20.64 -4.28 -18.96
N GLN A 214 20.47 -3.25 -18.13
CA GLN A 214 21.31 -2.04 -18.20
C GLN A 214 22.72 -2.24 -17.63
N GLN A 215 22.88 -2.98 -16.52
CA GLN A 215 24.17 -3.17 -15.85
C GLN A 215 24.60 -4.63 -15.88
N GLN A 216 25.78 -4.88 -16.45
CA GLN A 216 26.52 -6.12 -16.29
C GLN A 216 27.98 -5.81 -15.97
N GLN A 217 28.58 -6.62 -15.10
CA GLN A 217 30.00 -6.52 -14.77
C GLN A 217 30.83 -6.67 -16.06
N GLY A 218 31.63 -5.66 -16.41
CA GLY A 218 32.51 -5.66 -17.59
C GLY A 218 31.90 -5.09 -18.89
N MET A 219 30.58 -4.86 -18.96
CA MET A 219 29.96 -4.13 -20.09
C MET A 219 29.78 -2.64 -19.74
N HIS A 220 30.81 -1.84 -20.02
CA HIS A 220 30.73 -0.38 -19.94
C HIS A 220 29.98 0.17 -21.17
N LEU A 221 28.65 0.24 -21.12
CA LEU A 221 27.81 0.91 -22.12
C LEU A 221 27.24 2.22 -21.52
N SER A 222 27.25 3.29 -22.30
CA SER A 222 26.52 4.52 -21.90
C SER A 222 25.00 4.31 -22.02
N LEU A 223 24.21 5.09 -21.27
CA LEU A 223 22.74 5.00 -21.32
C LEU A 223 22.21 5.25 -22.74
N GLN A 224 22.84 6.15 -23.49
CA GLN A 224 22.50 6.44 -24.88
C GLN A 224 22.84 5.28 -25.82
N GLN A 225 24.01 4.65 -25.66
CA GLN A 225 24.41 3.48 -26.45
C GLN A 225 23.49 2.29 -26.18
N HIS A 226 23.13 2.06 -24.92
CA HIS A 226 22.19 1.01 -24.55
C HIS A 226 20.79 1.25 -25.14
N ALA A 227 20.27 2.48 -25.06
CA ALA A 227 18.98 2.83 -25.67
C ALA A 227 18.98 2.65 -27.20
N ALA A 228 20.03 3.06 -27.89
CA ALA A 228 20.18 2.91 -29.34
C ALA A 228 20.31 1.43 -29.76
N CYS A 229 21.04 0.64 -28.98
CA CYS A 229 21.14 -0.82 -29.15
C CYS A 229 19.77 -1.49 -29.02
N CYS A 230 19.02 -1.18 -27.96
CA CYS A 230 17.69 -1.73 -27.72
C CYS A 230 16.73 -1.38 -28.87
N ARG A 231 16.71 -0.13 -29.34
CA ARG A 231 15.85 0.29 -30.46
C ARG A 231 16.20 -0.43 -31.76
N SER A 232 17.50 -0.53 -32.08
CA SER A 232 17.97 -1.22 -33.28
C SER A 232 17.57 -2.69 -33.27
N PHE A 233 17.78 -3.39 -32.14
CA PHE A 233 17.36 -4.78 -31.96
C PHE A 233 15.84 -4.94 -32.06
N GLN A 234 15.09 -4.06 -31.38
CA GLN A 234 13.62 -4.09 -31.36
C GLN A 234 13.03 -3.98 -32.77
N GLN A 235 13.43 -2.96 -33.54
CA GLN A 235 12.88 -2.67 -34.87
C GLN A 235 13.26 -3.72 -35.91
N GLN A 236 14.53 -4.12 -35.92
CA GLN A 236 15.11 -4.86 -37.05
C GLN A 236 15.11 -6.38 -36.85
N LEU A 237 14.97 -6.87 -35.62
CA LEU A 237 15.08 -8.29 -35.28
C LEU A 237 13.86 -8.77 -34.49
N LEU A 238 13.57 -8.16 -33.34
CA LEU A 238 12.54 -8.65 -32.42
C LEU A 238 11.13 -8.60 -33.03
N LEU A 239 10.73 -7.46 -33.61
CA LEU A 239 9.39 -7.29 -34.19
C LEU A 239 9.11 -8.28 -35.35
N PRO A 240 10.00 -8.45 -36.34
CA PRO A 240 9.82 -9.45 -37.39
C PRO A 240 9.72 -10.90 -36.87
N LEU A 241 10.59 -11.28 -35.92
CA LEU A 241 10.58 -12.63 -35.34
C LEU A 241 9.31 -12.87 -34.52
N LEU A 242 8.86 -11.88 -33.76
CA LEU A 242 7.60 -11.95 -33.02
C LEU A 242 6.41 -12.09 -33.97
N ALA A 243 6.37 -11.35 -35.08
CA ALA A 243 5.30 -11.49 -36.06
C ALA A 243 5.22 -12.92 -36.61
N PHE A 244 6.38 -13.55 -36.88
CA PHE A 244 6.45 -14.96 -37.29
C PHE A 244 5.98 -15.93 -36.21
N VAL A 245 6.42 -15.74 -34.96
CA VAL A 245 5.98 -16.54 -33.81
C VAL A 245 4.46 -16.45 -33.61
N LEU A 246 3.87 -15.25 -33.79
CA LEU A 246 2.43 -15.06 -33.67
C LEU A 246 1.66 -15.69 -34.84
N GLN A 247 2.21 -15.70 -36.06
CA GLN A 247 1.62 -16.44 -37.18
C GLN A 247 1.65 -17.96 -36.92
N ARG A 248 2.74 -18.47 -36.35
CA ARG A 248 2.83 -19.87 -35.91
C ARG A 248 1.79 -20.19 -34.84
N LEU A 249 1.64 -19.32 -33.85
CA LEU A 249 0.61 -19.48 -32.82
C LEU A 249 -0.80 -19.49 -33.43
N GLN A 250 -1.10 -18.58 -34.36
CA GLN A 250 -2.38 -18.55 -35.08
C GLN A 250 -2.63 -19.88 -35.82
N TYR A 251 -1.62 -20.40 -36.52
CA TYR A 251 -1.72 -21.69 -37.21
C TYR A 251 -2.02 -22.86 -36.27
N ILE A 252 -1.39 -22.90 -35.09
CA ILE A 252 -1.66 -23.91 -34.05
C ILE A 252 -3.09 -23.78 -33.52
N LEU A 253 -3.55 -22.55 -33.28
CA LEU A 253 -4.90 -22.26 -32.78
C LEU A 253 -6.00 -22.56 -33.82
N ASP A 254 -5.69 -22.46 -35.11
CA ASP A 254 -6.60 -22.81 -36.21
C ASP A 254 -6.67 -24.34 -36.44
N ASN A 255 -5.66 -25.10 -36.00
CA ASN A 255 -5.56 -26.55 -36.18
C ASN A 255 -5.24 -27.29 -34.86
N PRO A 256 -6.16 -27.33 -33.88
CA PRO A 256 -5.92 -28.00 -32.61
C PRO A 256 -5.89 -29.52 -32.80
N THR A 257 -4.71 -30.12 -32.96
CA THR A 257 -4.54 -31.59 -33.01
C THR A 257 -4.03 -32.12 -31.67
N PRO A 258 -4.57 -33.23 -31.12
CA PRO A 258 -4.33 -33.68 -29.75
C PRO A 258 -3.04 -34.51 -29.59
N GLN A 259 -1.89 -34.08 -30.13
CA GLN A 259 -0.62 -34.81 -29.97
C GLN A 259 0.43 -33.97 -29.21
N GLY A 260 1.12 -34.62 -28.26
CA GLY A 260 2.02 -34.01 -27.27
C GLY A 260 3.18 -33.17 -27.80
N ALA A 261 3.45 -33.18 -29.11
CA ALA A 261 4.47 -32.34 -29.76
C ALA A 261 4.14 -30.83 -29.71
N CYS A 262 2.86 -30.44 -29.54
CA CYS A 262 2.48 -29.02 -29.42
C CYS A 262 2.80 -28.40 -28.05
N LYS A 263 2.98 -29.20 -26.98
CA LYS A 263 3.06 -28.68 -25.61
C LYS A 263 4.34 -27.89 -25.36
N GLU A 264 5.48 -28.45 -25.74
CA GLU A 264 6.77 -27.78 -25.58
C GLU A 264 6.85 -26.54 -26.49
N GLU A 265 6.31 -26.63 -27.70
CA GLU A 265 6.25 -25.50 -28.64
C GLU A 265 5.39 -24.34 -28.08
N ILE A 266 4.22 -24.63 -27.52
CA ILE A 266 3.36 -23.63 -26.84
C ILE A 266 4.09 -23.02 -25.64
N ALA A 267 4.81 -23.82 -24.85
CA ALA A 267 5.60 -23.31 -23.73
C ALA A 267 6.68 -22.32 -24.20
N GLY A 268 7.39 -22.65 -25.28
CA GLY A 268 8.37 -21.75 -25.90
C GLY A 268 7.74 -20.47 -26.45
N ILE A 269 6.57 -20.57 -27.10
CA ILE A 269 5.80 -19.41 -27.59
C ILE A 269 5.37 -18.51 -26.43
N LEU A 270 4.84 -19.08 -25.35
CA LEU A 270 4.45 -18.33 -24.15
C LEU A 270 5.65 -17.60 -23.54
N GLN A 271 6.81 -18.25 -23.43
CA GLN A 271 8.04 -17.64 -22.91
C GLN A 271 8.49 -16.44 -23.75
N VAL A 272 8.40 -16.52 -25.08
CA VAL A 272 8.74 -15.41 -25.98
C VAL A 272 7.75 -14.26 -25.82
N ILE A 273 6.45 -14.54 -25.77
CA ILE A 273 5.42 -13.51 -25.60
C ILE A 273 5.54 -12.85 -24.22
N GLU A 274 5.81 -13.61 -23.16
CA GLU A 274 6.05 -13.10 -21.81
C GLU A 274 7.27 -12.15 -21.79
N THR A 275 8.38 -12.56 -22.40
CA THR A 275 9.61 -11.76 -22.49
C THR A 275 9.38 -10.46 -23.26
N VAL A 276 8.51 -10.48 -24.26
CA VAL A 276 8.10 -9.30 -25.01
C VAL A 276 7.19 -8.39 -24.17
N CYS A 277 6.25 -8.96 -23.41
CA CYS A 277 5.35 -8.20 -22.55
C CYS A 277 6.07 -7.62 -21.31
N SER A 278 7.26 -8.11 -20.97
CA SER A 278 8.13 -7.52 -19.94
C SER A 278 9.11 -6.47 -20.49
N TRP A 279 9.05 -6.16 -21.80
CA TRP A 279 9.95 -5.20 -22.42
C TRP A 279 9.80 -3.79 -21.87
N SER A 280 10.87 -3.25 -21.30
CA SER A 280 10.90 -1.87 -20.81
C SER A 280 10.90 -0.90 -22.00
N PHE A 281 9.72 -0.40 -22.39
CA PHE A 281 9.52 0.55 -23.49
C PHE A 281 10.03 1.98 -23.17
N GLY A 282 11.29 2.11 -22.77
CA GLY A 282 11.96 3.39 -22.52
C GLY A 282 11.94 3.88 -21.07
N HIS A 283 11.44 3.10 -20.11
CA HIS A 283 11.56 3.38 -18.67
C HIS A 283 12.97 3.06 -18.12
N LEU A 284 14.01 3.67 -18.71
CA LEU A 284 15.41 3.42 -18.38
C LEU A 284 15.86 3.97 -17.01
N LEU A 285 15.05 4.82 -16.35
CA LEU A 285 15.42 5.55 -15.13
C LEU A 285 14.82 4.99 -13.82
N LEU A 286 13.91 4.01 -13.88
CA LEU A 286 13.19 3.52 -12.70
C LEU A 286 13.37 2.01 -12.54
N ARG A 287 14.56 1.59 -12.09
CA ARG A 287 14.85 0.19 -11.68
C ARG A 287 14.71 -0.05 -10.16
N ILE A 288 14.02 0.84 -9.45
CA ILE A 288 13.77 0.66 -8.01
C ILE A 288 12.46 -0.12 -7.77
N SER A 289 11.57 -0.20 -8.76
CA SER A 289 10.32 -0.99 -8.70
C SER A 289 10.50 -2.38 -9.33
N SER A 290 9.83 -3.39 -8.78
CA SER A 290 9.80 -4.75 -9.36
C SER A 290 9.21 -4.74 -10.78
N VAL A 291 9.63 -5.69 -11.63
CA VAL A 291 9.21 -5.81 -13.04
C VAL A 291 7.69 -5.99 -13.18
N ASP A 292 7.01 -6.40 -12.10
CA ASP A 292 5.56 -6.55 -12.03
C ASP A 292 4.81 -5.21 -11.91
N GLU A 293 5.46 -4.11 -11.51
CA GLU A 293 4.80 -2.81 -11.35
C GLU A 293 4.83 -1.93 -12.61
N LEU A 294 5.54 -2.37 -13.67
CA LEU A 294 5.73 -1.58 -14.88
C LEU A 294 4.52 -1.71 -15.84
N SER A 295 4.02 -0.57 -16.33
CA SER A 295 2.97 -0.53 -17.34
C SER A 295 3.49 -0.92 -18.73
N LEU A 296 2.66 -1.63 -19.52
CA LEU A 296 2.96 -2.02 -20.89
C LEU A 296 2.66 -0.85 -21.85
N THR A 297 3.66 -0.02 -22.15
CA THR A 297 3.53 1.21 -22.97
C THR A 297 4.29 1.13 -24.31
N PRO A 298 3.84 0.30 -25.27
CA PRO A 298 4.57 0.11 -26.51
C PRO A 298 4.56 1.38 -27.41
N PRO A 299 5.63 1.64 -28.18
CA PRO A 299 5.67 2.73 -29.16
C PRO A 299 4.88 2.41 -30.43
N ALA A 300 4.65 3.41 -31.28
CA ALA A 300 3.88 3.29 -32.53
C ALA A 300 4.33 2.16 -33.48
N GLU A 301 5.60 1.76 -33.44
CA GLU A 301 6.14 0.63 -34.22
C GLU A 301 5.49 -0.72 -33.91
N TRP A 302 4.83 -0.86 -32.76
CA TRP A 302 4.17 -2.08 -32.32
C TRP A 302 2.71 -2.17 -32.77
N ILE A 303 2.18 -1.18 -33.49
CA ILE A 303 0.82 -1.21 -34.03
C ILE A 303 0.55 -2.51 -34.82
N PRO A 304 1.45 -3.03 -35.68
CA PRO A 304 1.20 -4.28 -36.39
C PRO A 304 1.02 -5.52 -35.48
N VAL A 305 1.59 -5.51 -34.27
CA VAL A 305 1.52 -6.63 -33.33
C VAL A 305 0.18 -6.63 -32.57
N PHE A 306 -0.26 -5.46 -32.11
CA PHE A 306 -1.50 -5.34 -31.32
C PHE A 306 -2.73 -5.09 -32.19
N PHE A 307 -2.58 -4.34 -33.29
CA PHE A 307 -3.64 -3.91 -34.21
C PHE A 307 -3.23 -4.12 -35.68
N PRO A 308 -2.99 -5.38 -36.12
CA PRO A 308 -2.55 -5.69 -37.49
C PRO A 308 -3.50 -5.16 -38.57
N GLN A 309 -4.81 -5.15 -38.30
CA GLN A 309 -5.81 -4.60 -39.23
C GLN A 309 -5.65 -3.08 -39.43
N ALA A 310 -5.38 -2.33 -38.35
CA ALA A 310 -5.13 -0.90 -38.44
C ALA A 310 -3.82 -0.59 -39.19
N ALA A 311 -2.78 -1.40 -38.95
CA ALA A 311 -1.53 -1.31 -39.69
C ALA A 311 -1.70 -1.62 -41.18
N ALA A 312 -2.46 -2.66 -41.52
CA ALA A 312 -2.76 -3.03 -42.90
C ALA A 312 -3.58 -1.95 -43.62
N ALA A 313 -4.58 -1.36 -42.95
CA ALA A 313 -5.37 -0.26 -43.48
C ALA A 313 -4.51 1.00 -43.72
N ALA A 314 -3.62 1.34 -42.78
CA ALA A 314 -2.69 2.46 -42.94
C ALA A 314 -1.68 2.22 -44.09
N ALA A 315 -1.18 0.99 -44.24
CA ALA A 315 -0.29 0.62 -45.35
C ALA A 315 -1.03 0.65 -46.71
N ALA A 316 -2.27 0.20 -46.76
CA ALA A 316 -3.12 0.28 -47.95
C ALA A 316 -3.44 1.75 -48.33
N ALA A 317 -3.72 2.61 -47.35
CA ALA A 317 -3.93 4.04 -47.56
C ALA A 317 -2.66 4.74 -48.06
N ALA A 318 -1.47 4.39 -47.53
CA ALA A 318 -0.20 4.90 -48.00
C ALA A 318 0.11 4.45 -49.45
N ALA A 319 -0.20 3.21 -49.81
CA ALA A 319 -0.06 2.70 -51.17
C ALA A 319 -1.03 3.38 -52.17
N ALA A 320 -2.24 3.70 -51.72
CA ALA A 320 -3.22 4.48 -52.50
C ALA A 320 -2.79 5.95 -52.68
N ALA A 321 -2.17 6.57 -51.67
CA ALA A 321 -1.63 7.92 -51.78
C ALA A 321 -0.40 8.00 -52.71
N GLY A 322 0.45 6.95 -52.72
CA GLY A 322 1.62 6.86 -53.59
C GLY A 322 1.31 6.64 -55.08
N THR A 323 0.10 6.18 -55.41
CA THR A 323 -0.34 5.96 -56.80
C THR A 323 -1.05 7.16 -57.42
N GLY A 324 -1.34 8.21 -56.65
CA GLY A 324 -1.99 9.44 -57.11
C GLY A 324 -1.09 10.46 -57.83
N ALA A 325 0.23 10.25 -57.90
CA ALA A 325 1.19 11.22 -58.47
C ALA A 325 1.73 10.87 -59.87
N ALA A 326 1.20 9.83 -60.53
CA ALA A 326 1.67 9.43 -61.87
C ALA A 326 0.55 9.02 -62.84
N ALA A 327 -0.62 9.67 -62.80
CA ALA A 327 -1.61 9.58 -63.86
C ALA A 327 -1.30 10.62 -64.96
N GLY A 328 -0.30 10.34 -65.80
CA GLY A 328 0.13 11.27 -66.84
C GLY A 328 1.17 10.74 -67.82
N ALA A 329 1.08 9.49 -68.28
CA ALA A 329 1.70 9.06 -69.53
C ALA A 329 1.10 7.74 -70.02
N ALA A 330 0.40 7.79 -71.15
CA ALA A 330 -0.04 6.62 -71.88
C ALA A 330 1.16 5.92 -72.54
N ALA A 331 1.27 4.59 -72.40
CA ALA A 331 2.03 3.74 -73.31
C ALA A 331 1.38 2.34 -73.39
N ALA A 332 1.25 1.86 -74.63
CA ALA A 332 0.46 0.73 -75.12
C ALA A 332 0.89 -0.67 -74.61
N PRO A 333 0.04 -1.71 -74.76
CA PRO A 333 0.36 -3.06 -74.30
C PRO A 333 1.28 -3.79 -75.29
N GLY A 334 2.39 -4.32 -74.82
CA GLY A 334 3.22 -5.29 -75.54
C GLY A 334 2.96 -6.72 -75.04
N PRO A 335 2.88 -7.73 -75.92
CA PRO A 335 2.68 -9.12 -75.51
C PRO A 335 4.02 -9.76 -75.18
N GLY A 336 4.17 -10.29 -73.96
CA GLY A 336 5.33 -11.11 -73.57
C GLY A 336 6.07 -10.56 -72.37
N GLY A 337 5.71 -11.03 -71.19
CA GLY A 337 6.41 -10.75 -69.93
C GLY A 337 5.54 -11.21 -68.77
N HIS A 338 5.97 -12.28 -68.09
CA HIS A 338 5.26 -12.88 -66.97
C HIS A 338 4.87 -11.85 -65.92
N ALA A 339 3.56 -11.68 -65.74
CA ALA A 339 3.01 -11.08 -64.53
C ALA A 339 3.50 -11.91 -63.32
N PRO A 340 4.04 -11.30 -62.26
CA PRO A 340 4.15 -12.00 -61.00
C PRO A 340 2.71 -12.37 -60.56
N PRO A 341 2.50 -13.56 -59.98
CA PRO A 341 1.16 -14.01 -59.67
C PRO A 341 0.52 -13.05 -58.68
N LEU A 342 -0.76 -12.74 -58.91
CA LEU A 342 -1.63 -12.16 -57.90
C LEU A 342 -1.43 -12.93 -56.59
N VAL A 343 -0.90 -12.24 -55.59
CA VAL A 343 -0.80 -12.73 -54.22
C VAL A 343 -2.23 -13.00 -53.74
N SER A 344 -2.57 -14.27 -53.56
CA SER A 344 -3.73 -14.72 -52.79
C SER A 344 -3.82 -13.93 -51.47
N PRO A 345 -5.01 -13.60 -50.95
CA PRO A 345 -5.10 -12.79 -49.74
C PRO A 345 -4.41 -13.56 -48.61
N LEU A 346 -3.24 -13.06 -48.19
CA LEU A 346 -2.57 -13.53 -46.98
C LEU A 346 -3.60 -13.53 -45.86
N GLN A 347 -3.79 -14.68 -45.20
CA GLN A 347 -4.65 -14.82 -44.03
C GLN A 347 -4.38 -13.64 -43.09
N GLN A 348 -5.41 -12.86 -42.80
CA GLN A 348 -5.27 -11.67 -41.94
C GLN A 348 -4.77 -12.13 -40.57
N GLN A 349 -3.56 -11.69 -40.21
CA GLN A 349 -2.96 -12.01 -38.93
C GLN A 349 -3.82 -11.41 -37.81
N GLU A 350 -4.19 -12.22 -36.82
CA GLU A 350 -4.90 -11.76 -35.63
C GLU A 350 -3.97 -10.99 -34.70
N GLY A 351 -4.50 -9.99 -33.99
CA GLY A 351 -3.73 -9.21 -33.03
C GLY A 351 -3.40 -10.01 -31.77
N LEU A 352 -2.33 -9.61 -31.06
CA LEU A 352 -1.86 -10.29 -29.85
C LEU A 352 -2.97 -10.53 -28.80
N PHE A 353 -3.86 -9.54 -28.61
CA PHE A 353 -4.99 -9.68 -27.69
C PHE A 353 -5.86 -10.90 -28.03
N VAL A 354 -6.23 -11.07 -29.30
CA VAL A 354 -7.11 -12.16 -29.75
C VAL A 354 -6.42 -13.51 -29.62
N LEU A 355 -5.14 -13.59 -30.01
CA LEU A 355 -4.36 -14.82 -29.95
C LEU A 355 -4.18 -15.33 -28.52
N VAL A 356 -3.90 -14.45 -27.55
CA VAL A 356 -3.76 -14.85 -26.14
C VAL A 356 -5.07 -15.34 -25.55
N LEU A 357 -6.21 -14.79 -25.99
CA LEU A 357 -7.53 -15.23 -25.53
C LEU A 357 -7.94 -16.58 -26.10
N ARG A 358 -7.64 -16.82 -27.38
CA ARG A 358 -7.84 -18.14 -28.00
C ARG A 358 -6.95 -19.18 -27.32
N LEU A 359 -5.71 -18.83 -27.02
CA LEU A 359 -4.78 -19.69 -26.29
C LEU A 359 -5.25 -19.97 -24.86
N TYR A 360 -5.77 -18.97 -24.17
CA TYR A 360 -6.36 -19.11 -22.84
C TYR A 360 -7.52 -20.12 -22.85
N LYS A 361 -8.45 -20.01 -23.82
CA LYS A 361 -9.58 -20.94 -23.97
C LYS A 361 -9.10 -22.37 -24.23
N LEU A 362 -8.15 -22.55 -25.15
CA LEU A 362 -7.58 -23.85 -25.47
C LEU A 362 -6.92 -24.50 -24.24
N LEU A 363 -6.04 -23.78 -23.54
CA LEU A 363 -5.33 -24.30 -22.37
C LEU A 363 -6.29 -24.60 -21.20
N ARG A 364 -7.36 -23.83 -21.07
CA ARG A 364 -8.41 -24.06 -20.08
C ARG A 364 -9.20 -25.35 -20.36
N GLU A 365 -9.56 -25.60 -21.62
CA GLU A 365 -10.19 -26.86 -22.04
C GLU A 365 -9.28 -28.07 -21.81
N MET A 366 -7.97 -27.92 -22.08
CA MET A 366 -6.99 -28.97 -21.84
C MET A 366 -6.80 -29.27 -20.35
N GLN A 367 -6.67 -28.24 -19.50
CA GLN A 367 -6.54 -28.40 -18.04
C GLN A 367 -7.72 -29.15 -17.42
N GLN A 368 -8.93 -28.97 -17.94
CA GLN A 368 -10.11 -29.71 -17.48
C GLN A 368 -10.04 -31.21 -17.83
N GLN A 369 -9.20 -31.60 -18.80
CA GLN A 369 -9.05 -32.98 -19.28
C GLN A 369 -7.83 -33.72 -18.70
N GLN A 370 -6.73 -33.05 -18.32
CA GLN A 370 -5.51 -33.67 -17.75
C GLN A 370 -4.88 -32.86 -16.59
N GLN A 371 -4.54 -33.51 -15.47
CA GLN A 371 -4.45 -32.86 -14.15
C GLN A 371 -3.07 -32.36 -13.64
N GLN A 372 -1.91 -32.62 -14.27
CA GLN A 372 -0.62 -32.29 -13.61
C GLN A 372 0.35 -31.37 -14.37
N GLN A 373 0.64 -31.60 -15.65
CA GLN A 373 1.66 -30.80 -16.36
C GLN A 373 1.09 -29.58 -17.11
N GLU A 374 -0.21 -29.55 -17.35
CA GLU A 374 -0.90 -28.46 -18.07
C GLU A 374 -1.30 -27.30 -17.14
N ALA A 375 -1.27 -27.53 -15.83
CA ALA A 375 -1.53 -26.50 -14.83
C ALA A 375 -0.50 -25.36 -14.87
N GLU A 376 0.78 -25.69 -15.13
CA GLU A 376 1.86 -24.70 -15.25
C GLU A 376 1.68 -23.79 -16.47
N LEU A 377 1.38 -24.38 -17.65
CA LEU A 377 1.16 -23.61 -18.88
C LEU A 377 -0.07 -22.68 -18.76
N PHE A 378 -1.14 -23.18 -18.14
CA PHE A 378 -2.31 -22.36 -17.89
C PHE A 378 -2.02 -21.23 -16.91
N ALA A 379 -1.25 -21.46 -15.83
CA ALA A 379 -0.81 -20.42 -14.92
C ALA A 379 0.02 -19.33 -15.63
N THR A 380 0.97 -19.71 -16.49
CA THR A 380 1.74 -18.75 -17.31
C THR A 380 0.83 -17.95 -18.25
N CYS A 381 -0.17 -18.59 -18.85
CA CYS A 381 -1.14 -17.91 -19.72
C CYS A 381 -2.04 -16.92 -18.93
N ARG A 382 -2.50 -17.29 -17.73
CA ARG A 382 -3.24 -16.41 -16.82
C ARG A 382 -2.41 -15.17 -16.44
N TYR A 383 -1.14 -15.37 -16.08
CA TYR A 383 -0.21 -14.29 -15.80
C TYR A 383 0.02 -13.36 -17.00
N LEU A 384 0.15 -13.93 -18.20
CA LEU A 384 0.28 -13.16 -19.43
C LEU A 384 -0.96 -12.29 -19.71
N LEU A 385 -2.17 -12.81 -19.44
CA LEU A 385 -3.40 -12.03 -19.57
C LEU A 385 -3.39 -10.81 -18.62
N GLN A 386 -2.92 -10.96 -17.38
CA GLN A 386 -2.76 -9.83 -16.46
C GLN A 386 -1.76 -8.79 -16.96
N ARG A 387 -0.63 -9.23 -17.53
CA ARG A 387 0.38 -8.36 -18.14
C ARG A 387 -0.21 -7.56 -19.30
N ILE A 388 -0.98 -8.20 -20.17
CA ILE A 388 -1.65 -7.56 -21.30
C ILE A 388 -2.72 -6.56 -20.83
N ALA A 389 -3.41 -6.84 -19.71
CA ALA A 389 -4.35 -5.88 -19.11
C ALA A 389 -3.67 -4.58 -18.61
N LYS A 390 -2.34 -4.58 -18.42
CA LYS A 390 -1.53 -3.37 -18.14
C LYS A 390 -1.19 -2.56 -19.39
N PHE A 391 -1.79 -2.84 -20.54
CA PHE A 391 -1.59 -2.11 -21.79
C PHE A 391 -1.99 -0.63 -21.69
N ARG A 392 -1.12 0.26 -22.21
CA ARG A 392 -1.28 1.71 -22.23
C ARG A 392 -0.87 2.25 -23.61
N PRO A 393 -1.82 2.62 -24.49
CA PRO A 393 -1.54 3.02 -25.88
C PRO A 393 -1.00 4.46 -26.03
N ILE A 394 -0.47 5.09 -24.97
CA ILE A 394 -0.15 6.52 -24.95
C ILE A 394 0.81 6.93 -26.09
N ALA A 395 1.82 6.12 -26.35
CA ALA A 395 2.81 6.36 -27.41
C ALA A 395 2.35 5.94 -28.82
N MET A 396 1.21 5.24 -28.92
CA MET A 396 0.58 4.81 -30.18
C MET A 396 -0.62 5.68 -30.54
N ALA A 397 -1.14 6.47 -29.58
CA ALA A 397 -2.41 7.17 -29.68
C ALA A 397 -2.53 8.04 -30.94
N ASP A 398 -1.51 8.83 -31.25
CA ASP A 398 -1.55 9.71 -32.42
C ASP A 398 -1.56 8.91 -33.73
N ALA A 399 -0.78 7.83 -33.84
CA ALA A 399 -0.73 6.99 -35.02
C ALA A 399 -2.00 6.12 -35.21
N LEU A 400 -2.60 5.65 -34.10
CA LEU A 400 -3.86 4.90 -34.13
C LEU A 400 -5.07 5.77 -34.51
N LEU A 401 -5.02 7.07 -34.19
CA LEU A 401 -6.14 7.99 -34.40
C LEU A 401 -5.99 8.88 -35.65
N ALA A 402 -4.82 8.91 -36.30
CA ALA A 402 -4.54 9.75 -37.47
C ALA A 402 -5.25 9.31 -38.76
N GLY A 403 -5.81 8.10 -38.82
CA GLY A 403 -6.53 7.60 -40.00
C GLY A 403 -7.89 8.26 -40.27
N ASP A 404 -8.43 9.04 -39.32
CA ASP A 404 -9.81 9.54 -39.34
C ASP A 404 -9.95 11.04 -39.64
N THR A 405 -8.87 11.80 -39.75
CA THR A 405 -8.93 13.24 -40.05
C THR A 405 -8.84 13.50 -41.55
N GLY A 406 -9.94 13.26 -42.25
CA GLY A 406 -10.24 13.98 -43.47
C GLY A 406 -10.61 15.42 -43.11
N GLY A 407 -9.77 16.38 -43.51
CA GLY A 407 -10.05 17.82 -43.45
C GLY A 407 -9.80 18.47 -42.09
N ASP A 408 -8.58 18.97 -41.88
CA ASP A 408 -8.29 20.33 -41.38
C ASP A 408 -6.79 20.41 -41.12
N THR A 409 -6.08 20.85 -42.15
CA THR A 409 -4.66 21.16 -42.14
C THR A 409 -4.44 22.47 -41.39
N GLU A 410 -4.19 22.39 -40.08
CA GLU A 410 -3.43 23.45 -39.41
C GLU A 410 -1.94 23.23 -39.68
N THR A 411 -1.47 23.98 -40.67
CA THR A 411 -0.08 24.20 -41.03
C THR A 411 0.77 24.57 -39.81
N ASN A 412 1.66 23.68 -39.39
CA ASN A 412 2.88 24.05 -38.68
C ASN A 412 4.08 23.56 -39.49
N SER A 413 4.47 24.40 -40.45
CA SER A 413 5.72 24.32 -41.17
C SER A 413 6.86 24.78 -40.26
N SER A 414 7.74 23.85 -39.85
CA SER A 414 9.13 24.19 -39.52
C SER A 414 10.06 23.00 -39.75
N SER A 415 10.77 23.09 -40.88
CA SER A 415 12.14 22.63 -41.16
C SER A 415 12.52 21.18 -40.83
N SER A 416 12.57 20.39 -41.90
CA SER A 416 13.49 19.26 -42.08
C SER A 416 14.96 19.70 -41.96
N ASN A 417 15.66 19.25 -40.91
CA ASN A 417 17.03 18.73 -40.93
C ASN A 417 17.47 18.41 -39.49
N ASP A 418 18.35 17.40 -39.38
CA ASP A 418 18.99 16.86 -38.17
C ASP A 418 18.16 15.89 -37.30
N ALA A 419 18.15 14.64 -37.76
CA ALA A 419 18.00 13.47 -36.90
C ALA A 419 19.24 13.32 -35.99
N SER A 420 19.31 14.12 -34.93
CA SER A 420 20.28 13.93 -33.85
C SER A 420 19.62 14.12 -32.48
N ALA A 421 19.75 13.09 -31.64
CA ALA A 421 19.54 13.07 -30.19
C ALA A 421 18.51 14.06 -29.61
N ALA A 422 17.23 13.90 -29.93
CA ALA A 422 16.17 14.59 -29.21
C ALA A 422 15.82 13.86 -27.89
N THR A 423 16.07 14.56 -26.80
CA THR A 423 15.61 14.35 -25.44
C THR A 423 14.17 13.82 -25.35
N LEU A 424 13.96 12.87 -24.42
CA LEU A 424 12.64 12.36 -24.01
C LEU A 424 11.67 13.54 -23.79
N PRO A 425 10.51 13.60 -24.46
CA PRO A 425 9.51 14.59 -24.12
C PRO A 425 8.98 14.24 -22.73
N LEU A 426 9.29 15.07 -21.74
CA LEU A 426 8.63 15.06 -20.44
C LEU A 426 7.12 15.07 -20.67
N LYS A 427 6.44 14.08 -20.06
CA LYS A 427 5.00 13.82 -20.06
C LYS A 427 4.17 15.12 -20.14
N LYS A 428 3.63 15.45 -21.32
CA LYS A 428 2.46 16.32 -21.40
C LYS A 428 1.30 15.52 -20.83
N SER A 429 0.88 15.84 -19.60
CA SER A 429 -0.39 15.39 -19.06
C SER A 429 -1.49 15.78 -20.05
N TYR A 430 -2.17 14.79 -20.63
CA TYR A 430 -3.36 15.00 -21.44
C TYR A 430 -4.52 15.49 -20.54
N SER A 431 -4.43 16.73 -20.09
CA SER A 431 -5.47 17.45 -19.34
C SER A 431 -6.02 18.57 -20.24
N GLY A 432 -7.25 18.41 -20.71
CA GLY A 432 -7.93 19.34 -21.62
C GLY A 432 -8.98 18.64 -22.50
N PRO A 433 -9.87 19.39 -23.17
CA PRO A 433 -10.96 18.84 -24.00
C PRO A 433 -10.45 17.98 -25.17
N VAL A 434 -9.37 18.40 -25.84
CA VAL A 434 -8.70 17.61 -26.89
C VAL A 434 -8.14 16.30 -26.32
N GLY A 435 -7.56 16.34 -25.11
CA GLY A 435 -7.09 15.15 -24.41
C GLY A 435 -8.22 14.18 -24.01
N ARG A 436 -9.40 14.69 -23.64
CA ARG A 436 -10.59 13.87 -23.33
C ARG A 436 -11.13 13.19 -24.59
N SER A 437 -11.20 13.89 -25.72
CA SER A 437 -11.67 13.31 -26.99
C SER A 437 -10.78 12.15 -27.47
N LYS A 438 -9.45 12.29 -27.37
CA LYS A 438 -8.50 11.22 -27.67
C LYS A 438 -8.67 10.02 -26.74
N LYS A 439 -8.80 10.25 -25.43
CA LYS A 439 -9.06 9.19 -24.43
C LYS A 439 -10.38 8.45 -24.69
N GLN A 440 -11.42 9.16 -25.13
CA GLN A 440 -12.70 8.55 -25.49
C GLN A 440 -12.57 7.58 -26.66
N ARG A 441 -11.90 7.99 -27.75
CA ARG A 441 -11.65 7.11 -28.90
C ARG A 441 -10.78 5.90 -28.50
N LEU A 442 -9.73 6.11 -27.70
CA LEU A 442 -8.91 5.01 -27.17
C LEU A 442 -9.72 4.05 -26.28
N THR A 443 -10.64 4.58 -25.47
CA THR A 443 -11.55 3.76 -24.66
C THR A 443 -12.40 2.85 -25.54
N GLN A 444 -12.95 3.39 -26.63
CA GLN A 444 -13.78 2.62 -27.56
C GLN A 444 -12.99 1.57 -28.35
N LEU A 445 -11.81 1.93 -28.87
CA LEU A 445 -11.01 1.05 -29.72
C LEU A 445 -10.30 -0.08 -28.94
N VAL A 446 -9.86 0.19 -27.71
CA VAL A 446 -8.97 -0.72 -26.97
C VAL A 446 -9.65 -1.31 -25.73
N TYR A 447 -10.21 -0.46 -24.88
CA TYR A 447 -10.63 -0.88 -23.53
C TYR A 447 -12.04 -1.50 -23.50
N ILE A 448 -12.96 -1.12 -24.39
CA ILE A 448 -14.26 -1.79 -24.52
C ILE A 448 -14.09 -3.25 -24.97
N PRO A 449 -13.37 -3.57 -26.07
CA PRO A 449 -13.17 -4.96 -26.48
C PRO A 449 -12.43 -5.79 -25.42
N LEU A 450 -11.40 -5.21 -24.80
CA LEU A 450 -10.64 -5.88 -23.74
C LEU A 450 -11.52 -6.20 -22.52
N LEU A 451 -12.36 -5.26 -22.07
CA LEU A 451 -13.25 -5.49 -20.95
C LEU A 451 -14.35 -6.49 -21.29
N GLN A 452 -14.93 -6.44 -22.49
CA GLN A 452 -15.94 -7.40 -22.97
C GLN A 452 -15.41 -8.83 -22.90
N VAL A 453 -14.18 -9.04 -23.36
CA VAL A 453 -13.49 -10.33 -23.29
C VAL A 453 -13.27 -10.77 -21.85
N LEU A 454 -12.78 -9.90 -20.97
CA LEU A 454 -12.57 -10.27 -19.56
C LEU A 454 -13.90 -10.67 -18.91
N LEU A 455 -15.00 -10.00 -19.25
CA LEU A 455 -16.34 -10.38 -18.81
C LEU A 455 -16.78 -11.74 -19.36
N ASP A 456 -16.50 -12.05 -20.63
CA ASP A 456 -16.75 -13.38 -21.22
C ASP A 456 -15.99 -14.50 -20.47
N LEU A 457 -14.71 -14.25 -20.14
CA LEU A 457 -13.88 -15.22 -19.41
C LEU A 457 -14.40 -15.44 -17.99
N ILE A 458 -14.83 -14.38 -17.30
CA ILE A 458 -15.44 -14.47 -15.97
C ILE A 458 -16.76 -15.24 -16.03
N GLU A 459 -17.63 -14.94 -17.00
CA GLU A 459 -18.94 -15.61 -17.13
C GLU A 459 -18.79 -17.10 -17.45
N THR A 460 -17.76 -17.46 -18.20
CA THR A 460 -17.44 -18.86 -18.51
C THR A 460 -16.64 -19.56 -17.40
N SER A 461 -16.15 -18.85 -16.37
CA SER A 461 -15.36 -19.44 -15.27
C SER A 461 -16.15 -20.50 -14.50
N ALA A 462 -15.50 -21.59 -14.09
CA ALA A 462 -16.16 -22.69 -13.38
C ALA A 462 -16.75 -22.23 -12.04
N PHE A 463 -16.04 -21.32 -11.36
CA PHE A 463 -16.52 -20.67 -10.14
C PHE A 463 -17.81 -19.88 -10.38
N TYR A 464 -17.87 -19.03 -11.42
CA TYR A 464 -19.04 -18.21 -11.71
C TYR A 464 -20.28 -19.05 -12.08
N GLN A 465 -20.09 -20.11 -12.87
CA GLN A 465 -21.17 -21.01 -13.27
C GLN A 465 -21.83 -21.75 -12.09
N ARG A 466 -21.10 -21.96 -10.99
CA ARG A 466 -21.64 -22.57 -9.76
C ARG A 466 -22.44 -21.62 -8.88
N LEU A 467 -22.32 -20.30 -9.09
CA LEU A 467 -23.04 -19.33 -8.26
C LEU A 467 -24.55 -19.45 -8.49
N PRO A 468 -25.40 -19.31 -7.47
CA PRO A 468 -26.85 -19.33 -7.66
C PRO A 468 -27.28 -18.28 -8.68
N GLY A 469 -28.22 -18.65 -9.57
CA GLY A 469 -28.76 -17.78 -10.60
C GLY A 469 -29.58 -16.62 -10.02
N PRO A 470 -29.81 -15.53 -10.78
CA PRO A 470 -30.73 -14.48 -10.37
C PRO A 470 -32.15 -15.06 -10.17
N PRO A 471 -32.96 -14.54 -9.23
CA PRO A 471 -34.33 -14.97 -9.06
C PRO A 471 -35.12 -14.63 -10.34
N GLU A 472 -35.68 -15.67 -10.99
CA GLU A 472 -36.55 -15.48 -12.14
C GLU A 472 -37.79 -14.64 -11.73
N THR A 473 -38.17 -13.72 -12.60
CA THR A 473 -39.33 -12.84 -12.41
C THR A 473 -40.63 -13.67 -12.31
N PRO A 474 -41.60 -13.29 -11.46
CA PRO A 474 -42.84 -14.04 -11.28
C PRO A 474 -43.74 -13.82 -12.49
N GLY A 475 -43.67 -14.70 -13.50
CA GLY A 475 -44.48 -14.57 -14.71
C GLY A 475 -44.55 -15.77 -15.66
N GLY A 476 -43.98 -16.92 -15.30
CA GLY A 476 -44.07 -18.16 -16.10
C GLY A 476 -45.03 -19.19 -15.48
N PRO A 477 -45.80 -19.97 -16.28
CA PRO A 477 -46.84 -20.86 -15.78
C PRO A 477 -46.26 -22.01 -14.94
N GLN A 478 -46.96 -22.29 -13.84
CA GLN A 478 -46.61 -23.17 -12.72
C GLN A 478 -46.17 -24.60 -13.16
N GLY A 479 -44.95 -24.98 -12.78
CA GLY A 479 -44.56 -26.36 -12.48
C GLY A 479 -44.58 -26.59 -10.95
N PRO A 480 -44.66 -27.84 -10.47
CA PRO A 480 -44.92 -28.14 -9.06
C PRO A 480 -43.77 -27.68 -8.14
N PRO A 481 -44.06 -27.34 -6.88
CA PRO A 481 -43.11 -26.71 -5.96
C PRO A 481 -42.05 -27.71 -5.51
N THR A 482 -40.84 -27.59 -6.02
CA THR A 482 -39.67 -28.15 -5.36
C THR A 482 -39.30 -27.21 -4.21
N THR A 483 -39.37 -27.74 -2.99
CA THR A 483 -38.77 -27.16 -1.78
C THR A 483 -37.37 -26.60 -2.09
N PRO A 484 -36.98 -25.44 -1.54
CA PRO A 484 -35.62 -24.92 -1.69
C PRO A 484 -34.66 -25.80 -0.87
N GLN A 485 -34.26 -26.95 -1.43
CA GLN A 485 -33.02 -27.58 -1.05
C GLN A 485 -31.91 -26.63 -1.46
N GLN A 486 -31.20 -26.10 -0.47
CA GLN A 486 -29.87 -25.52 -0.66
C GLN A 486 -29.02 -26.55 -1.40
N THR A 487 -28.87 -26.40 -2.72
CA THR A 487 -27.83 -27.08 -3.48
C THR A 487 -26.50 -26.49 -3.05
N GLN A 488 -26.00 -26.89 -1.88
CA GLN A 488 -24.59 -26.77 -1.54
C GLN A 488 -23.85 -27.72 -2.48
N GLY A 489 -23.40 -27.19 -3.63
CA GLY A 489 -22.34 -27.84 -4.39
C GLY A 489 -21.10 -28.03 -3.51
N PRO A 490 -20.15 -28.91 -3.89
CA PRO A 490 -18.88 -29.01 -3.19
C PRO A 490 -18.23 -27.62 -3.07
N PRO A 491 -17.44 -27.37 -2.00
CA PRO A 491 -16.70 -26.12 -1.89
C PRO A 491 -15.92 -25.85 -3.18
N PRO A 492 -15.69 -24.57 -3.55
CA PRO A 492 -14.85 -24.25 -4.69
C PRO A 492 -13.51 -24.99 -4.58
N SER A 493 -12.84 -25.19 -5.71
CA SER A 493 -11.50 -25.75 -5.69
C SER A 493 -10.47 -24.62 -5.82
N LEU A 494 -9.33 -24.77 -5.14
CA LEU A 494 -8.21 -23.84 -5.20
C LEU A 494 -7.85 -23.36 -6.63
N PRO A 495 -7.69 -24.22 -7.66
CA PRO A 495 -7.36 -23.75 -9.01
C PRO A 495 -8.46 -22.89 -9.66
N GLU A 496 -9.73 -23.08 -9.31
CA GLU A 496 -10.82 -22.22 -9.80
C GLU A 496 -10.77 -20.82 -9.17
N LEU A 497 -10.41 -20.76 -7.89
CA LEU A 497 -10.25 -19.50 -7.17
C LEU A 497 -9.03 -18.71 -7.65
N GLU A 498 -7.93 -19.39 -7.94
CA GLU A 498 -6.75 -18.75 -8.55
C GLU A 498 -7.06 -18.19 -9.95
N GLU A 499 -7.85 -18.91 -10.78
CA GLU A 499 -8.30 -18.41 -12.08
C GLU A 499 -9.07 -17.08 -11.92
N VAL A 500 -10.02 -17.05 -10.98
CA VAL A 500 -10.83 -15.86 -10.68
C VAL A 500 -9.99 -14.74 -10.09
N GLN A 501 -9.05 -15.04 -9.19
CA GLN A 501 -8.11 -14.07 -8.64
C GLN A 501 -7.34 -13.37 -9.75
N ASP A 502 -6.84 -14.14 -10.72
CA ASP A 502 -6.06 -13.60 -11.83
C ASP A 502 -6.91 -12.76 -12.79
N LEU A 503 -8.15 -13.16 -13.05
CA LEU A 503 -9.11 -12.36 -13.81
C LEU A 503 -9.46 -11.05 -13.07
N CYS A 504 -9.62 -11.09 -11.76
CA CYS A 504 -9.81 -9.90 -10.93
C CYS A 504 -8.56 -8.98 -10.94
N ALA A 505 -7.35 -9.55 -10.95
CA ALA A 505 -6.11 -8.78 -11.12
C ALA A 505 -6.06 -8.09 -12.49
N ALA A 506 -6.47 -8.79 -13.55
CA ALA A 506 -6.58 -8.20 -14.89
C ALA A 506 -7.60 -7.06 -14.93
N LEU A 507 -8.78 -7.21 -14.30
CA LEU A 507 -9.76 -6.13 -14.16
C LEU A 507 -9.20 -4.92 -13.39
N ALA A 508 -8.47 -5.15 -12.30
CA ALA A 508 -7.83 -4.08 -11.55
C ALA A 508 -6.79 -3.32 -12.40
N ASN A 509 -6.02 -4.03 -13.23
CA ASN A 509 -5.06 -3.41 -14.17
C ASN A 509 -5.74 -2.52 -15.22
N VAL A 510 -6.91 -2.95 -15.73
CA VAL A 510 -7.75 -2.14 -16.64
C VAL A 510 -8.33 -0.94 -15.90
N ALA A 511 -8.83 -1.15 -14.68
CA ALA A 511 -9.38 -0.07 -13.87
C ALA A 511 -8.33 1.00 -13.58
N ASP A 512 -7.09 0.63 -13.26
CA ASP A 512 -5.99 1.57 -12.98
C ASP A 512 -5.46 2.30 -14.24
N CYS A 513 -5.99 2.05 -15.44
CA CYS A 513 -5.66 2.84 -16.65
C CYS A 513 -6.31 4.22 -16.59
N ILE A 514 -5.56 5.31 -16.71
CA ILE A 514 -6.14 6.67 -16.77
C ILE A 514 -6.89 6.90 -18.10
N GLU A 515 -6.46 6.22 -19.15
CA GLU A 515 -7.04 6.30 -20.50
C GLU A 515 -8.39 5.59 -20.61
N ALA A 516 -8.65 4.60 -19.74
CA ALA A 516 -9.91 3.85 -19.71
C ALA A 516 -10.97 4.66 -18.97
N LEU A 517 -11.77 5.40 -19.72
CA LEU A 517 -12.81 6.27 -19.17
C LEU A 517 -14.03 5.44 -18.73
N PRO A 518 -14.34 5.36 -17.42
CA PRO A 518 -15.42 4.50 -16.93
C PRO A 518 -16.80 4.93 -17.43
N GLU A 519 -17.03 6.23 -17.64
CA GLU A 519 -18.28 6.75 -18.21
C GLU A 519 -18.62 6.08 -19.54
N ILE A 520 -17.61 5.90 -20.41
CA ILE A 520 -17.78 5.31 -21.74
C ILE A 520 -17.83 3.79 -21.66
N LEU A 521 -17.00 3.18 -20.82
CA LEU A 521 -17.02 1.73 -20.61
C LEU A 521 -18.39 1.26 -20.15
N PHE A 522 -18.94 1.86 -19.10
CA PHE A 522 -20.23 1.46 -18.56
C PHE A 522 -21.39 1.94 -19.44
N ALA A 523 -21.28 3.03 -20.20
CA ALA A 523 -22.31 3.37 -21.19
C ALA A 523 -22.51 2.26 -22.25
N HIS A 524 -21.47 1.50 -22.60
CA HIS A 524 -21.56 0.41 -23.58
C HIS A 524 -21.78 -0.96 -22.93
N LEU A 525 -21.27 -1.17 -21.71
CA LEU A 525 -21.17 -2.50 -21.08
C LEU A 525 -21.99 -2.66 -19.81
N SER A 526 -22.57 -1.61 -19.21
CA SER A 526 -23.18 -1.66 -17.87
C SER A 526 -24.22 -2.76 -17.66
N PHE A 527 -25.12 -2.94 -18.63
CA PHE A 527 -26.22 -3.88 -18.54
C PHE A 527 -25.74 -5.32 -18.40
N ARG A 528 -24.48 -5.58 -18.79
CA ARG A 528 -23.80 -6.85 -18.61
C ARG A 528 -22.79 -6.80 -17.46
N ALA A 529 -21.90 -5.79 -17.45
CA ALA A 529 -20.77 -5.69 -16.53
C ALA A 529 -21.21 -5.54 -15.07
N SER A 530 -22.10 -4.60 -14.77
CA SER A 530 -22.53 -4.31 -13.40
C SER A 530 -23.19 -5.51 -12.69
N PRO A 531 -24.17 -6.21 -13.29
CA PRO A 531 -24.77 -7.40 -12.65
C PRO A 531 -23.82 -8.59 -12.59
N LEU A 532 -22.99 -8.82 -13.62
CA LEU A 532 -21.99 -9.90 -13.60
C LEU A 532 -20.99 -9.72 -12.45
N LEU A 533 -20.40 -8.53 -12.34
CA LEU A 533 -19.40 -8.22 -11.32
C LEU A 533 -20.02 -8.21 -9.91
N ALA A 534 -21.27 -7.75 -9.76
CA ALA A 534 -21.97 -7.84 -8.48
C ALA A 534 -22.14 -9.30 -8.03
N ARG A 535 -22.62 -10.17 -8.94
CA ARG A 535 -22.80 -11.60 -8.65
C ARG A 535 -21.48 -12.29 -8.34
N LEU A 536 -20.41 -11.98 -9.08
CA LEU A 536 -19.06 -12.46 -8.77
C LEU A 536 -18.61 -12.02 -7.38
N GLY A 537 -18.78 -10.74 -7.05
CA GLY A 537 -18.43 -10.17 -5.75
C GLY A 537 -19.18 -10.83 -4.60
N LEU A 538 -20.48 -11.10 -4.74
CA LEU A 538 -21.26 -11.85 -3.75
C LEU A 538 -20.76 -13.29 -3.55
N GLY A 539 -20.39 -13.96 -4.65
CA GLY A 539 -19.83 -15.31 -4.60
C GLY A 539 -18.49 -15.36 -3.88
N LEU A 540 -17.57 -14.45 -4.24
CA LEU A 540 -16.26 -14.32 -3.59
C LEU A 540 -16.41 -13.93 -2.11
N LEU A 541 -17.37 -13.06 -1.79
CA LEU A 541 -17.66 -12.69 -0.42
C LEU A 541 -18.12 -13.88 0.43
N ALA A 542 -19.01 -14.71 -0.11
CA ALA A 542 -19.47 -15.91 0.58
C ALA A 542 -18.35 -16.94 0.78
N ALA A 543 -17.47 -17.10 -0.21
CA ALA A 543 -16.31 -17.98 -0.12
C ALA A 543 -15.27 -17.47 0.90
N ALA A 544 -14.97 -16.17 0.90
CA ALA A 544 -14.01 -15.55 1.82
C ALA A 544 -14.50 -15.50 3.28
N ALA A 545 -15.81 -15.40 3.50
CA ALA A 545 -16.42 -15.43 4.83
C ALA A 545 -16.54 -16.85 5.42
N GLY A 546 -16.30 -17.89 4.61
CA GLY A 546 -16.35 -19.29 5.04
C GLY A 546 -15.09 -19.75 5.78
N PRO A 547 -15.16 -20.87 6.52
CA PRO A 547 -14.02 -21.43 7.26
C PRO A 547 -13.08 -22.30 6.39
N SER A 548 -13.16 -22.21 5.06
CA SER A 548 -12.37 -23.07 4.17
C SER A 548 -10.90 -22.64 4.11
N ALA A 549 -10.01 -23.60 3.83
CA ALA A 549 -8.58 -23.31 3.61
C ALA A 549 -8.32 -22.38 2.41
N GLU A 550 -9.32 -22.23 1.53
CA GLU A 550 -9.25 -21.41 0.32
C GLU A 550 -9.82 -19.99 0.51
N ALA A 551 -10.37 -19.69 1.71
CA ALA A 551 -10.85 -18.37 2.08
C ALA A 551 -9.82 -17.23 1.89
N PRO A 552 -8.50 -17.37 2.14
CA PRO A 552 -7.56 -16.28 1.88
C PRO A 552 -7.42 -15.94 0.39
N VAL A 553 -7.42 -16.94 -0.50
CA VAL A 553 -7.37 -16.76 -1.95
C VAL A 553 -8.65 -16.05 -2.44
N ALA A 554 -9.81 -16.46 -1.91
CA ALA A 554 -11.09 -15.80 -2.18
C ALA A 554 -11.10 -14.34 -1.70
N ALA A 555 -10.52 -14.06 -0.52
CA ALA A 555 -10.41 -12.72 0.04
C ALA A 555 -9.48 -11.83 -0.80
N GLU A 556 -8.40 -12.39 -1.35
CA GLU A 556 -7.50 -11.68 -2.26
C GLU A 556 -8.17 -11.35 -3.60
N ALA A 557 -8.87 -12.33 -4.20
CA ALA A 557 -9.67 -12.11 -5.41
C ALA A 557 -10.75 -11.02 -5.19
N LEU A 558 -11.43 -11.05 -4.04
CA LEU A 558 -12.40 -10.04 -3.65
C LEU A 558 -11.75 -8.66 -3.50
N ALA A 559 -10.58 -8.58 -2.87
CA ALA A 559 -9.86 -7.31 -2.71
C ALA A 559 -9.46 -6.69 -4.05
N LEU A 560 -9.00 -7.50 -5.00
CA LEU A 560 -8.66 -7.05 -6.36
C LEU A 560 -9.89 -6.54 -7.11
N LEU A 561 -11.02 -7.25 -7.01
CA LEU A 561 -12.29 -6.83 -7.59
C LEU A 561 -12.76 -5.49 -6.99
N LEU A 562 -12.71 -5.36 -5.67
CA LEU A 562 -13.10 -4.15 -4.96
C LEU A 562 -12.18 -2.97 -5.28
N ARG A 563 -10.88 -3.21 -5.47
CA ARG A 563 -9.92 -2.20 -5.94
C ARG A 563 -10.28 -1.71 -7.34
N ALA A 564 -10.63 -2.62 -8.25
CA ALA A 564 -11.06 -2.24 -9.61
C ALA A 564 -12.33 -1.38 -9.54
N TRP A 565 -13.32 -1.83 -8.76
CA TRP A 565 -14.61 -1.16 -8.61
C TRP A 565 -14.48 0.20 -7.94
N SER A 566 -13.67 0.33 -6.90
CA SER A 566 -13.45 1.58 -6.18
C SER A 566 -12.74 2.62 -7.05
N SER A 567 -11.82 2.19 -7.91
CA SER A 567 -11.14 3.02 -8.91
C SER A 567 -12.13 3.59 -9.94
N TRP A 568 -13.07 2.76 -10.43
CA TRP A 568 -14.15 3.23 -11.31
C TRP A 568 -15.15 4.14 -10.58
N ALA A 569 -15.62 3.74 -9.41
CA ALA A 569 -16.59 4.51 -8.62
C ALA A 569 -16.05 5.92 -8.29
N SER A 570 -14.80 6.02 -7.85
CA SER A 570 -14.15 7.30 -7.54
C SER A 570 -14.11 8.23 -8.75
N ARG A 571 -13.81 7.71 -9.95
CA ARG A 571 -13.76 8.50 -11.19
C ARG A 571 -15.15 8.88 -11.71
N LEU A 572 -16.12 7.98 -11.61
CA LEU A 572 -17.51 8.25 -11.98
C LEU A 572 -18.14 9.31 -11.06
N LEU A 573 -17.85 9.27 -9.76
CA LEU A 573 -18.29 10.29 -8.81
C LEU A 573 -17.65 11.66 -9.09
N LEU A 574 -16.35 11.70 -9.40
CA LEU A 574 -15.68 12.94 -9.83
C LEU A 574 -16.28 13.51 -11.12
N ALA A 575 -16.63 12.64 -12.07
CA ALA A 575 -17.30 13.04 -13.30
C ALA A 575 -18.70 13.61 -13.06
N ALA A 576 -19.48 12.98 -12.18
CA ALA A 576 -20.81 13.45 -11.79
C ALA A 576 -20.77 14.80 -11.06
N ASP A 577 -19.71 15.09 -10.31
CA ASP A 577 -19.52 16.32 -9.53
C ASP A 577 -19.08 17.55 -10.38
N THR A 578 -18.71 17.39 -11.66
CA THR A 578 -18.14 18.49 -12.47
C THR A 578 -19.25 19.36 -13.10
N PRO A 579 -19.45 20.64 -12.70
CA PRO A 579 -20.35 21.54 -13.40
C PRO A 579 -19.68 22.00 -14.71
N LEU A 580 -20.20 21.55 -15.85
CA LEU A 580 -19.77 22.03 -17.16
C LEU A 580 -20.36 23.41 -17.45
N LEU A 581 -19.52 24.46 -17.36
CA LEU A 581 -19.52 25.72 -18.13
C LEU A 581 -20.82 26.60 -18.18
N PRO A 582 -20.70 27.90 -18.54
CA PRO A 582 -21.79 28.88 -18.45
C PRO A 582 -22.99 28.59 -19.40
N PRO A 583 -24.17 29.18 -19.10
CA PRO A 583 -25.48 28.71 -19.58
C PRO A 583 -25.76 28.83 -21.09
N GLU A 584 -24.89 29.41 -21.90
CA GLU A 584 -25.15 29.62 -23.34
C GLU A 584 -24.85 28.40 -24.24
N GLN A 585 -24.20 27.34 -23.73
CA GLN A 585 -23.96 26.09 -24.49
C GLN A 585 -24.87 24.91 -24.09
N GLN A 586 -25.87 25.13 -23.23
CA GLN A 586 -26.72 24.06 -22.67
C GLN A 586 -27.79 23.51 -23.63
N GLN A 587 -27.96 24.06 -24.85
CA GLN A 587 -29.10 23.69 -25.70
C GLN A 587 -28.87 22.52 -26.68
N GLN A 588 -27.64 22.02 -26.85
CA GLN A 588 -27.40 20.83 -27.69
C GLN A 588 -26.46 19.83 -27.00
N GLN A 589 -27.08 18.76 -26.47
CA GLN A 589 -26.48 17.49 -26.03
C GLN A 589 -25.52 17.51 -24.82
N GLN A 590 -26.08 17.29 -23.63
CA GLN A 590 -25.54 16.34 -22.65
C GLN A 590 -26.56 16.11 -21.52
N THR A 591 -27.29 14.99 -21.58
CA THR A 591 -28.01 14.42 -20.43
C THR A 591 -27.04 14.30 -19.25
N ARG A 592 -27.42 14.79 -18.07
CA ARG A 592 -26.60 14.66 -16.86
C ARG A 592 -26.32 13.17 -16.64
N LEU A 593 -25.08 12.83 -16.26
CA LEU A 593 -24.67 11.44 -16.00
C LEU A 593 -25.62 10.75 -15.00
N ALA A 594 -26.14 11.52 -14.05
CA ALA A 594 -27.10 11.11 -13.03
C ALA A 594 -28.42 10.53 -13.58
N ASP A 595 -28.82 10.91 -14.80
CA ASP A 595 -30.13 10.54 -15.39
C ASP A 595 -30.01 9.33 -16.33
N THR A 596 -28.82 8.73 -16.46
CA THR A 596 -28.59 7.62 -17.39
C THR A 596 -28.95 6.28 -16.78
N PRO A 597 -29.63 5.37 -17.52
CA PRO A 597 -30.10 4.09 -16.97
C PRO A 597 -28.93 3.17 -16.54
N TRP A 598 -27.79 3.28 -17.22
CA TRP A 598 -26.59 2.52 -16.87
C TRP A 598 -25.97 2.98 -15.54
N TRP A 599 -26.08 4.26 -15.21
CA TRP A 599 -25.58 4.79 -13.93
C TRP A 599 -26.42 4.28 -12.77
N HIS A 600 -27.76 4.20 -12.93
CA HIS A 600 -28.63 3.56 -11.95
C HIS A 600 -28.28 2.08 -11.73
N ALA A 601 -28.10 1.32 -12.80
CA ALA A 601 -27.69 -0.09 -12.72
C ALA A 601 -26.34 -0.27 -11.98
N PHE A 602 -25.37 0.63 -12.19
CA PHE A 602 -24.12 0.63 -11.46
C PHE A 602 -24.33 0.92 -9.96
N ARG A 603 -25.14 1.93 -9.61
CA ARG A 603 -25.44 2.26 -8.21
C ARG A 603 -26.17 1.13 -7.49
N ASP A 604 -27.12 0.48 -8.14
CA ASP A 604 -27.86 -0.66 -7.58
C ASP A 604 -26.94 -1.86 -7.34
N ALA A 605 -26.07 -2.17 -8.31
CA ALA A 605 -25.04 -3.21 -8.16
C ALA A 605 -24.06 -2.92 -7.00
N SER A 606 -23.60 -1.66 -6.89
CA SER A 606 -22.75 -1.22 -5.79
C SER A 606 -23.44 -1.28 -4.44
N ALA A 607 -24.71 -0.86 -4.36
CA ALA A 607 -25.50 -0.94 -3.13
C ALA A 607 -25.67 -2.39 -2.67
N LEU A 608 -26.03 -3.29 -3.59
CA LEU A 608 -26.22 -4.71 -3.30
C LEU A 608 -24.95 -5.35 -2.75
N LEU A 609 -23.79 -5.08 -3.36
CA LEU A 609 -22.51 -5.61 -2.89
C LEU A 609 -22.14 -5.09 -1.49
N VAL A 610 -22.34 -3.80 -1.24
CA VAL A 610 -22.05 -3.17 0.06
C VAL A 610 -22.99 -3.71 1.14
N GLU A 611 -24.29 -3.82 0.86
CA GLU A 611 -25.27 -4.40 1.79
C GLU A 611 -24.91 -5.85 2.15
N ALA A 612 -24.57 -6.66 1.15
CA ALA A 612 -24.14 -8.04 1.39
C ALA A 612 -22.85 -8.12 2.21
N PHE A 613 -21.87 -7.24 1.93
CA PHE A 613 -20.65 -7.14 2.72
C PHE A 613 -20.95 -6.83 4.19
N VAL A 614 -21.78 -5.82 4.46
CA VAL A 614 -22.11 -5.39 5.83
C VAL A 614 -22.89 -6.48 6.57
N HIS A 615 -23.84 -7.15 5.93
CA HIS A 615 -24.69 -8.14 6.62
C HIS A 615 -24.05 -9.52 6.77
N LYS A 616 -23.27 -9.98 5.78
CA LYS A 616 -22.77 -11.37 5.71
C LYS A 616 -21.26 -11.48 5.53
N GLY A 617 -20.61 -10.40 5.12
CA GLY A 617 -19.24 -10.39 4.63
C GLY A 617 -18.18 -9.92 5.61
N LEU A 618 -18.56 -9.41 6.79
CA LEU A 618 -17.61 -8.88 7.77
C LEU A 618 -16.55 -9.91 8.22
N ASN A 619 -16.89 -11.20 8.21
CA ASN A 619 -15.93 -12.27 8.53
C ASN A 619 -14.81 -12.40 7.51
N ALA A 620 -14.98 -11.94 6.26
CA ALA A 620 -13.91 -11.95 5.27
C ALA A 620 -12.72 -11.05 5.67
N CYS A 621 -12.94 -10.08 6.57
CA CYS A 621 -11.89 -9.22 7.09
C CYS A 621 -10.82 -9.99 7.88
N SER A 622 -11.17 -11.08 8.55
CA SER A 622 -10.21 -11.86 9.35
C SER A 622 -9.15 -12.55 8.49
N GLN A 623 -9.44 -12.79 7.21
CA GLN A 623 -8.48 -13.38 6.26
C GLN A 623 -7.40 -12.37 5.80
N ARG A 624 -7.54 -11.10 6.19
CA ARG A 624 -6.73 -9.97 5.72
C ARG A 624 -6.11 -9.18 6.87
N GLU A 625 -6.27 -9.66 8.10
CA GLU A 625 -5.49 -9.20 9.24
C GLU A 625 -4.04 -9.65 9.05
N ASP A 626 -3.10 -8.71 8.93
CA ASP A 626 -1.69 -9.05 8.84
C ASP A 626 -1.26 -9.74 10.16
N GLU A 627 -0.63 -10.93 10.10
CA GLU A 627 -0.12 -11.66 11.29
C GLU A 627 0.91 -10.86 12.13
N GLY A 628 1.31 -9.67 11.68
CA GLY A 628 2.27 -8.78 12.33
C GLY A 628 1.74 -7.94 13.49
N GLU A 629 0.49 -8.12 13.94
CA GLU A 629 -0.10 -7.32 15.04
C GLU A 629 0.61 -7.50 16.41
N ALA A 630 1.47 -8.51 16.57
CA ALA A 630 2.20 -8.75 17.82
C ALA A 630 3.55 -8.01 17.97
N GLY A 631 4.06 -7.35 16.92
CA GLY A 631 5.51 -7.04 16.86
C GLY A 631 5.97 -5.59 17.04
N ASP A 632 5.23 -4.57 16.59
CA ASP A 632 5.83 -3.24 16.38
C ASP A 632 4.94 -2.07 16.85
N GLU A 633 4.99 -1.75 18.15
CA GLU A 633 4.41 -0.53 18.72
C GLU A 633 4.96 0.76 18.06
N LYS A 634 6.13 0.71 17.40
CA LYS A 634 6.77 1.87 16.75
C LYS A 634 6.08 2.29 15.45
N LYS A 635 5.41 1.39 14.72
CA LYS A 635 4.63 1.75 13.51
C LYS A 635 3.29 2.43 13.83
N ARG A 636 2.81 2.35 15.09
CA ARG A 636 1.64 3.10 15.59
C ARG A 636 1.90 4.61 15.78
N LYS A 637 3.13 5.08 15.58
CA LYS A 637 3.48 6.50 15.72
C LYS A 637 3.06 7.28 14.47
N GLY A 638 1.85 7.83 14.48
CA GLY A 638 1.53 9.01 13.67
C GLY A 638 0.42 8.89 12.63
N VAL A 639 -0.45 7.89 12.70
CA VAL A 639 -1.70 7.89 11.92
C VAL A 639 -2.88 7.94 12.86
N LEU A 640 -3.80 8.88 12.59
CA LEU A 640 -4.84 9.33 13.51
C LEU A 640 -5.96 8.29 13.74
N PHE A 641 -5.86 7.12 13.10
CA PHE A 641 -6.84 6.04 13.12
C PHE A 641 -6.10 4.72 13.34
N SER A 642 -6.73 3.77 14.06
CA SER A 642 -6.17 2.43 14.31
C SER A 642 -5.83 1.67 13.00
N VAL A 643 -6.30 2.19 11.86
CA VAL A 643 -6.00 1.66 10.54
C VAL A 643 -4.78 2.33 9.93
N HIS A 644 -3.69 1.59 9.91
CA HIS A 644 -2.41 1.99 9.32
C HIS A 644 -2.57 2.11 7.80
N GLY A 645 -2.10 3.21 7.21
CA GLY A 645 -1.92 3.28 5.77
C GLY A 645 -0.88 2.24 5.36
N GLY A 646 -1.31 1.17 4.70
CA GLY A 646 -0.46 0.06 4.27
C GLY A 646 -0.85 -1.33 4.79
N SER A 647 -1.90 -1.50 5.60
CA SER A 647 -2.42 -2.85 5.91
C SER A 647 -3.37 -3.35 4.82
N GLN A 648 -3.35 -4.66 4.56
CA GLN A 648 -4.19 -5.27 3.52
C GLN A 648 -5.69 -5.12 3.80
N LEU A 649 -6.06 -5.10 5.09
CA LEU A 649 -7.41 -4.83 5.56
C LEU A 649 -7.83 -3.38 5.32
N TYR A 650 -6.93 -2.41 5.53
CA TYR A 650 -7.24 -0.99 5.27
C TYR A 650 -7.64 -0.76 3.83
N ASP A 651 -6.85 -1.29 2.90
CA ASP A 651 -7.06 -1.08 1.47
C ASP A 651 -8.36 -1.75 0.99
N LEU A 652 -8.72 -2.89 1.58
CA LEU A 652 -10.01 -3.55 1.37
C LEU A 652 -11.17 -2.66 1.84
N LEU A 653 -11.17 -2.24 3.11
CA LEU A 653 -12.25 -1.43 3.70
C LEU A 653 -12.35 -0.05 3.05
N LYS A 654 -11.22 0.54 2.65
CA LYS A 654 -11.18 1.80 1.92
C LYS A 654 -11.76 1.67 0.51
N SER A 655 -11.48 0.57 -0.18
CA SER A 655 -12.10 0.30 -1.48
C SER A 655 -13.61 0.16 -1.36
N LEU A 656 -14.08 -0.55 -0.31
CA LEU A 656 -15.51 -0.67 -0.02
C LEU A 656 -16.17 0.67 0.33
N SER A 657 -15.52 1.52 1.12
CA SER A 657 -16.08 2.84 1.46
C SER A 657 -16.18 3.74 0.24
N GLN A 658 -15.21 3.67 -0.68
CA GLN A 658 -15.26 4.39 -1.96
C GLN A 658 -16.42 3.93 -2.85
N ILE A 659 -16.70 2.62 -2.91
CA ILE A 659 -17.84 2.07 -3.63
C ILE A 659 -19.16 2.51 -2.97
N ALA A 660 -19.21 2.52 -1.64
CA ALA A 660 -20.39 2.92 -0.87
C ALA A 660 -20.84 4.36 -1.17
N PHE A 661 -19.91 5.26 -1.55
CA PHE A 661 -20.26 6.62 -1.95
C PHE A 661 -21.05 6.72 -3.27
N ALA A 662 -21.16 5.64 -4.04
CA ALA A 662 -22.12 5.56 -5.15
C ALA A 662 -23.57 5.46 -4.67
N ALA A 663 -23.82 4.87 -3.50
CA ALA A 663 -25.15 4.71 -2.89
C ALA A 663 -25.09 4.96 -1.37
N PRO A 664 -24.77 6.19 -0.93
CA PRO A 664 -24.41 6.47 0.46
C PRO A 664 -25.56 6.20 1.44
N ALA A 665 -26.81 6.56 1.09
CA ALA A 665 -27.96 6.31 1.95
C ALA A 665 -28.16 4.83 2.30
N ARG A 666 -28.11 3.94 1.29
CA ARG A 666 -28.24 2.50 1.46
C ARG A 666 -27.09 1.90 2.27
N ALA A 667 -25.85 2.28 1.96
CA ALA A 667 -24.68 1.80 2.67
C ALA A 667 -24.71 2.17 4.17
N ILE A 668 -25.07 3.42 4.48
CA ILE A 668 -25.19 3.89 5.87
C ILE A 668 -26.37 3.21 6.57
N ALA A 669 -27.51 3.02 5.88
CA ALA A 669 -28.66 2.31 6.44
C ALA A 669 -28.32 0.85 6.78
N ALA A 670 -27.61 0.14 5.90
CA ALA A 670 -27.14 -1.22 6.14
C ALA A 670 -26.20 -1.29 7.36
N ALA A 671 -25.25 -0.36 7.44
CA ALA A 671 -24.35 -0.26 8.60
C ALA A 671 -25.13 0.01 9.91
N ALA A 672 -26.13 0.90 9.87
CA ALA A 672 -26.96 1.21 11.04
C ALA A 672 -27.79 0.00 11.49
N ALA A 673 -28.43 -0.69 10.55
CA ALA A 673 -29.22 -1.88 10.82
C ALA A 673 -28.35 -3.02 11.39
N GLN A 674 -27.20 -3.27 10.78
CA GLN A 674 -26.26 -4.29 11.26
C GLN A 674 -25.70 -3.95 12.64
N GLN A 675 -25.39 -2.68 12.90
CA GLN A 675 -24.92 -2.21 14.20
C GLN A 675 -25.96 -2.46 15.30
N GLN A 676 -27.24 -2.17 15.03
CA GLN A 676 -28.34 -2.44 15.95
C GLN A 676 -28.55 -3.95 16.18
N GLN A 677 -28.50 -4.74 15.11
CA GLN A 677 -28.64 -6.19 15.20
C GLN A 677 -27.53 -6.83 16.03
N LEU A 678 -26.27 -6.44 15.78
CA LEU A 678 -25.12 -6.95 16.53
C LEU A 678 -25.19 -6.56 18.02
N LEU A 679 -25.64 -5.34 18.33
CA LEU A 679 -25.83 -4.89 19.71
C LEU A 679 -26.85 -5.77 20.46
N LEU A 680 -28.00 -6.06 19.85
CA LEU A 680 -29.02 -6.93 20.45
C LEU A 680 -28.49 -8.36 20.67
N LEU A 681 -27.83 -8.93 19.66
CA LEU A 681 -27.26 -10.28 19.76
C LEU A 681 -26.17 -10.36 20.83
N GLN A 682 -25.35 -9.32 20.96
CA GLN A 682 -24.30 -9.25 21.97
C GLN A 682 -24.88 -9.15 23.38
N GLN A 683 -25.95 -8.36 23.59
CA GLN A 683 -26.64 -8.30 24.88
C GLN A 683 -27.22 -9.67 25.28
N GLN A 684 -27.89 -10.35 24.33
CA GLN A 684 -28.41 -11.70 24.55
C GLN A 684 -27.30 -12.71 24.89
N ALA A 685 -26.17 -12.64 24.19
CA ALA A 685 -25.02 -13.52 24.46
C ALA A 685 -24.41 -13.25 25.85
N ARG A 686 -24.31 -11.98 26.27
CA ARG A 686 -23.83 -11.61 27.62
C ARG A 686 -24.74 -12.15 28.72
N GLU A 687 -26.05 -11.97 28.57
CA GLU A 687 -27.04 -12.50 29.52
C GLU A 687 -26.97 -14.03 29.59
N ALA A 688 -26.80 -14.70 28.45
CA ALA A 688 -26.65 -16.15 28.41
C ALA A 688 -25.38 -16.64 29.12
N VAL A 689 -24.24 -15.95 28.95
CA VAL A 689 -22.98 -16.26 29.66
C VAL A 689 -23.14 -16.05 31.16
N LEU A 690 -23.80 -14.97 31.59
CA LEU A 690 -24.07 -14.69 33.00
C LEU A 690 -25.02 -15.72 33.62
N ALA A 691 -26.05 -16.16 32.89
CA ALA A 691 -26.96 -17.22 33.32
C ALA A 691 -26.25 -18.59 33.40
N ALA A 692 -25.34 -18.90 32.47
CA ALA A 692 -24.53 -20.10 32.51
C ALA A 692 -23.49 -20.08 33.65
N ALA A 693 -23.14 -18.89 34.16
CA ALA A 693 -22.21 -18.67 35.26
C ALA A 693 -22.84 -18.80 36.66
N THR A 694 -24.17 -18.80 36.80
CA THR A 694 -24.83 -18.89 38.12
C THR A 694 -24.81 -20.33 38.69
N PRO A 695 -24.29 -20.55 39.92
CA PRO A 695 -24.33 -21.85 40.58
C PRO A 695 -25.76 -22.19 41.08
N PRO A 696 -26.17 -23.48 41.12
CA PRO A 696 -25.38 -24.73 41.01
C PRO A 696 -25.37 -25.40 39.62
N THR A 697 -25.96 -24.79 38.59
CA THR A 697 -26.17 -25.39 37.25
C THR A 697 -25.08 -25.06 36.21
N ALA A 698 -23.89 -24.63 36.65
CA ALA A 698 -22.84 -24.12 35.77
C ALA A 698 -22.32 -25.19 34.78
N ASN A 699 -22.70 -25.08 33.50
CA ASN A 699 -22.19 -25.93 32.44
C ASN A 699 -21.02 -25.25 31.72
N LEU A 700 -19.78 -25.63 32.08
CA LEU A 700 -18.55 -25.02 31.56
C LEU A 700 -18.41 -25.15 30.03
N GLN A 701 -18.92 -26.22 29.41
CA GLN A 701 -18.87 -26.39 27.96
C GLN A 701 -19.79 -25.41 27.24
N GLN A 702 -21.00 -25.22 27.77
CA GLN A 702 -21.97 -24.27 27.24
C GLN A 702 -21.47 -22.82 27.40
N MET A 703 -20.86 -22.50 28.55
CA MET A 703 -20.25 -21.18 28.78
C MET A 703 -19.09 -20.91 27.80
N ARG A 704 -18.21 -21.88 27.54
CA ARG A 704 -17.14 -21.75 26.53
C ARG A 704 -17.66 -21.54 25.11
N ALA A 705 -18.71 -22.28 24.73
CA ALA A 705 -19.33 -22.12 23.42
C ALA A 705 -20.00 -20.74 23.26
N GLN A 706 -20.66 -20.25 24.30
CA GLN A 706 -21.27 -18.91 24.31
C GLN A 706 -20.21 -17.79 24.31
N LEU A 707 -19.09 -17.96 25.02
CA LEU A 707 -17.96 -17.04 24.96
C LEU A 707 -17.32 -16.98 23.57
N ALA A 708 -17.14 -18.13 22.90
CA ALA A 708 -16.62 -18.16 21.53
C ALA A 708 -17.56 -17.43 20.54
N ALA A 709 -18.88 -17.61 20.68
CA ALA A 709 -19.87 -16.89 19.88
C ALA A 709 -19.83 -15.38 20.15
N LEU A 710 -19.69 -14.97 21.42
CA LEU A 710 -19.55 -13.57 21.82
C LEU A 710 -18.26 -12.95 21.27
N GLN A 711 -17.14 -13.66 21.29
CA GLN A 711 -15.87 -13.21 20.69
C GLN A 711 -15.99 -13.00 19.18
N GLN A 712 -16.66 -13.92 18.47
CA GLN A 712 -16.92 -13.77 17.04
C GLN A 712 -17.79 -12.53 16.74
N GLN A 713 -18.84 -12.30 17.54
CA GLN A 713 -19.68 -11.10 17.41
C GLN A 713 -18.91 -9.81 17.68
N GLN A 714 -18.04 -9.81 18.69
CA GLN A 714 -17.18 -8.68 19.01
C GLN A 714 -16.19 -8.38 17.87
N GLN A 715 -15.65 -9.40 17.21
CA GLN A 715 -14.78 -9.24 16.06
C GLN A 715 -15.54 -8.61 14.86
N GLN A 716 -16.78 -9.06 14.60
CA GLN A 716 -17.63 -8.44 13.57
C GLN A 716 -17.94 -6.96 13.88
N GLN A 717 -18.22 -6.63 15.14
CA GLN A 717 -18.42 -5.25 15.58
C GLN A 717 -17.16 -4.41 15.40
N HIS A 718 -15.98 -4.97 15.69
CA HIS A 718 -14.71 -4.31 15.43
C HIS A 718 -14.54 -3.96 13.94
N TRP A 719 -14.79 -4.92 13.02
CA TRP A 719 -14.73 -4.68 11.57
C TRP A 719 -15.73 -3.63 11.11
N LEU A 720 -16.97 -3.70 11.61
CA LEU A 720 -18.00 -2.74 11.26
C LEU A 720 -17.62 -1.33 11.70
N LEU A 721 -17.07 -1.16 12.90
CA LEU A 721 -16.64 0.16 13.37
C LEU A 721 -15.47 0.72 12.55
N LEU A 722 -14.51 -0.12 12.14
CA LEU A 722 -13.44 0.30 11.22
C LEU A 722 -13.98 0.75 9.87
N TYR A 723 -14.95 0.01 9.31
CA TYR A 723 -15.63 0.41 8.09
C TYR A 723 -16.37 1.74 8.26
N VAL A 724 -17.10 1.92 9.37
CA VAL A 724 -17.82 3.17 9.69
C VAL A 724 -16.88 4.36 9.75
N GLN A 725 -15.67 4.22 10.32
CA GLN A 725 -14.67 5.31 10.34
C GLN A 725 -14.34 5.82 8.92
N LEU A 726 -14.21 4.92 7.94
CA LEU A 726 -13.91 5.26 6.55
C LEU A 726 -15.14 5.76 5.77
N LEU A 727 -16.34 5.38 6.22
CA LEU A 727 -17.59 5.83 5.62
C LEU A 727 -17.94 7.27 6.02
N ILE A 728 -17.68 7.66 7.27
CA ILE A 728 -18.09 8.98 7.79
C ILE A 728 -17.05 10.08 7.58
N ALA A 729 -15.79 9.77 7.27
CA ALA A 729 -14.75 10.77 7.12
C ALA A 729 -13.76 10.43 6.01
N THR A 730 -13.34 11.44 5.25
CA THR A 730 -12.35 11.30 4.17
C THR A 730 -11.18 12.26 4.34
N HIS A 731 -9.98 11.82 3.94
CA HIS A 731 -8.79 12.67 3.87
C HIS A 731 -8.79 13.47 2.56
N GLN A 732 -8.61 14.79 2.63
CA GLN A 732 -8.55 15.64 1.44
C GLN A 732 -7.15 15.67 0.81
N GLY A 733 -6.80 14.63 0.05
CA GLY A 733 -5.57 14.61 -0.76
C GLY A 733 -4.26 14.29 0.00
N PRO A 734 -3.12 14.19 -0.72
CA PRO A 734 -1.84 13.75 -0.15
C PRO A 734 -1.25 14.72 0.90
N GLU A 735 -1.52 16.02 0.77
CA GLU A 735 -1.07 17.04 1.75
C GLU A 735 -1.92 17.05 3.04
N ALA A 736 -3.09 16.42 3.05
CA ALA A 736 -3.96 16.33 4.23
C ALA A 736 -3.57 15.23 5.21
N LEU A 737 -2.77 14.24 4.80
CA LEU A 737 -2.18 13.27 5.72
C LEU A 737 -1.17 13.94 6.66
N ALA A 738 -0.36 14.87 6.12
CA ALA A 738 0.58 15.66 6.92
C ALA A 738 -0.13 16.66 7.86
N ASN A 739 -1.21 17.29 7.38
CA ASN A 739 -1.93 18.34 8.13
C ASN A 739 -3.17 17.85 8.89
N HIS A 740 -3.48 16.55 8.84
CA HIS A 740 -4.62 15.91 9.51
C HIS A 740 -5.98 16.58 9.24
N ARG A 741 -6.17 17.12 8.03
CA ARG A 741 -7.41 17.79 7.62
C ARG A 741 -8.45 16.75 7.19
N LEU A 742 -9.41 16.52 8.08
CA LEU A 742 -10.55 15.61 7.85
C LEU A 742 -11.79 16.41 7.48
N ALA A 743 -12.53 15.90 6.50
CA ALA A 743 -13.79 16.48 6.09
C ALA A 743 -14.86 15.40 5.93
N PRO A 744 -16.13 15.75 6.13
CA PRO A 744 -17.24 14.89 5.75
C PRO A 744 -17.20 14.61 4.24
N PRO A 745 -17.50 13.38 3.79
CA PRO A 745 -17.64 13.07 2.38
C PRO A 745 -18.72 13.93 1.71
N LYS A 746 -18.42 14.46 0.52
CA LYS A 746 -19.35 15.35 -0.21
C LYS A 746 -20.67 14.65 -0.52
N GLN A 747 -20.61 13.35 -0.83
CA GLN A 747 -21.77 12.54 -1.22
C GLN A 747 -22.79 12.42 -0.09
N ILE A 748 -22.33 12.34 1.17
CA ILE A 748 -23.22 12.32 2.33
C ILE A 748 -23.87 13.69 2.55
N LEU A 749 -23.14 14.78 2.31
CA LEU A 749 -23.68 16.14 2.45
C LEU A 749 -24.68 16.52 1.36
N GLN A 750 -24.64 15.86 0.20
CA GLN A 750 -25.55 16.12 -0.92
C GLN A 750 -26.88 15.36 -0.80
N ASP A 751 -26.91 14.23 -0.09
CA ASP A 751 -28.04 13.31 0.00
C ASP A 751 -28.75 13.42 1.37
N ASP A 752 -30.01 13.87 1.38
CA ASP A 752 -30.81 14.09 2.57
C ASP A 752 -31.17 12.78 3.31
N GLU A 753 -31.34 11.68 2.57
CA GLU A 753 -31.60 10.37 3.17
C GLU A 753 -30.34 9.84 3.85
N ALA A 754 -29.18 10.00 3.21
CA ALA A 754 -27.88 9.64 3.79
C ALA A 754 -27.60 10.38 5.10
N GLN A 755 -27.94 11.66 5.20
CA GLN A 755 -27.82 12.43 6.45
C GLN A 755 -28.71 11.87 7.56
N THR A 756 -29.93 11.48 7.24
CA THR A 756 -30.88 10.90 8.20
C THR A 756 -30.38 9.55 8.71
N GLN A 757 -29.89 8.71 7.81
CA GLN A 757 -29.31 7.40 8.18
C GLN A 757 -28.01 7.56 8.96
N LEU A 758 -27.21 8.60 8.70
CA LEU A 758 -25.99 8.88 9.46
C LEU A 758 -26.31 9.17 10.93
N LEU A 759 -27.34 9.97 11.21
CA LEU A 759 -27.78 10.22 12.59
C LEU A 759 -28.21 8.93 13.30
N ARG A 760 -28.94 8.03 12.61
CA ARG A 760 -29.31 6.72 13.16
C ARG A 760 -28.10 5.82 13.42
N LEU A 761 -27.13 5.79 12.51
CA LEU A 761 -25.89 5.04 12.67
C LEU A 761 -25.11 5.55 13.90
N LEU A 762 -24.95 6.87 14.03
CA LEU A 762 -24.26 7.47 15.16
C LEU A 762 -24.98 7.15 16.47
N ALA A 763 -26.30 7.25 16.53
CA ALA A 763 -27.08 6.86 17.71
C ALA A 763 -26.83 5.39 18.09
N ALA A 764 -26.81 4.47 17.12
CA ALA A 764 -26.51 3.06 17.35
C ALA A 764 -25.08 2.82 17.86
N VAL A 765 -24.09 3.56 17.34
CA VAL A 765 -22.70 3.50 17.82
C VAL A 765 -22.59 4.03 19.25
N PHE A 766 -23.22 5.16 19.57
CA PHE A 766 -23.22 5.70 20.94
C PHE A 766 -23.88 4.71 21.92
N SER A 767 -25.01 4.09 21.56
CA SER A 767 -25.65 3.08 22.41
C SER A 767 -24.76 1.84 22.63
N LEU A 768 -23.98 1.43 21.62
CA LEU A 768 -23.00 0.34 21.79
C LEU A 768 -21.94 0.75 22.79
N LEU A 769 -21.34 1.94 22.63
CA LEU A 769 -20.24 2.39 23.48
C LEU A 769 -20.68 2.62 24.92
N GLU A 770 -21.91 3.12 25.14
CA GLU A 770 -22.49 3.21 26.49
C GLU A 770 -22.67 1.82 27.11
N ALA A 771 -23.20 0.85 26.36
CA ALA A 771 -23.36 -0.52 26.84
C ALA A 771 -22.02 -1.22 27.13
N GLU A 772 -21.02 -1.08 26.25
CA GLU A 772 -19.65 -1.59 26.47
C GLU A 772 -19.00 -0.94 27.68
N THR A 773 -19.14 0.37 27.86
CA THR A 773 -18.56 1.11 28.98
C THR A 773 -19.22 0.70 30.30
N ALA A 774 -20.53 0.49 30.31
CA ALA A 774 -21.24 -0.06 31.47
C ALA A 774 -20.76 -1.48 31.81
N ALA A 775 -20.59 -2.34 30.80
CA ALA A 775 -20.05 -3.70 30.98
C ALA A 775 -18.61 -3.67 31.53
N LEU A 776 -17.76 -2.75 31.03
CA LEU A 776 -16.40 -2.57 31.51
C LEU A 776 -16.36 -2.14 32.99
N LYS A 777 -17.22 -1.19 33.38
CA LYS A 777 -17.37 -0.76 34.78
C LYS A 777 -17.82 -1.91 35.68
N ALA A 778 -18.79 -2.70 35.24
CA ALA A 778 -19.28 -3.86 35.98
C ALA A 778 -18.18 -4.91 36.17
N ALA A 779 -17.40 -5.22 35.12
CA ALA A 779 -16.26 -6.13 35.19
C ALA A 779 -15.16 -5.60 36.13
N ALA A 780 -14.86 -4.30 36.07
CA ALA A 780 -13.91 -3.66 36.98
C ALA A 780 -14.36 -3.77 38.45
N ALA A 781 -15.64 -3.48 38.74
CA ALA A 781 -16.20 -3.60 40.08
C ALA A 781 -16.17 -5.05 40.60
N ALA A 782 -16.51 -6.02 39.76
CA ALA A 782 -16.45 -7.44 40.11
C ALA A 782 -15.02 -7.91 40.41
N SER A 783 -14.03 -7.45 39.63
CA SER A 783 -12.62 -7.75 39.88
C SER A 783 -12.11 -7.16 41.21
N ALA A 784 -12.55 -5.95 41.57
CA ALA A 784 -12.21 -5.31 42.84
C ALA A 784 -12.85 -6.03 44.03
N ALA A 785 -14.11 -6.46 43.90
CA ALA A 785 -14.80 -7.24 44.92
C ALA A 785 -14.14 -8.61 45.16
N ALA A 786 -13.72 -9.28 44.08
CA ALA A 786 -13.00 -10.56 44.17
C ALA A 786 -11.60 -10.43 44.80
N ALA A 787 -10.88 -9.34 44.50
CA ALA A 787 -9.60 -9.05 45.15
C ALA A 787 -9.77 -8.80 46.66
N ALA A 788 -10.86 -8.13 47.06
CA ALA A 788 -11.20 -7.91 48.46
C ALA A 788 -11.58 -9.21 49.19
N SER A 789 -12.33 -10.11 48.53
CA SER A 789 -12.66 -11.42 49.11
C SER A 789 -11.46 -12.37 49.19
N ALA A 790 -10.55 -12.32 48.20
CA ALA A 790 -9.32 -13.12 48.21
C ALA A 790 -8.36 -12.69 49.33
N ALA A 791 -8.35 -11.41 49.71
CA ALA A 791 -7.58 -10.90 50.84
C ALA A 791 -8.15 -11.32 52.21
N ALA A 792 -9.41 -11.75 52.27
CA ALA A 792 -10.11 -12.13 53.50
C ALA A 792 -10.14 -13.65 53.79
N ALA A 793 -9.76 -14.51 52.83
CA ALA A 793 -9.92 -15.97 52.94
C ALA A 793 -8.68 -16.67 53.54
N ALA A 794 -8.89 -17.50 54.57
CA ALA A 794 -7.86 -18.29 55.25
C ALA A 794 -7.83 -19.75 54.74
N ALA A 795 -6.78 -20.09 53.99
CA ALA A 795 -6.56 -21.33 53.24
C ALA A 795 -7.09 -22.66 53.84
N THR A 796 -8.27 -23.11 53.37
CA THR A 796 -8.70 -24.54 53.44
C THR A 796 -8.72 -25.21 52.04
N PRO A 797 -8.58 -26.54 51.94
CA PRO A 797 -8.54 -27.25 50.65
C PRO A 797 -9.87 -27.24 49.88
N GLN A 798 -11.01 -27.08 50.57
CA GLN A 798 -12.33 -26.93 49.94
C GLN A 798 -12.49 -25.53 49.30
N GLU A 799 -11.87 -24.51 49.89
CA GLU A 799 -11.79 -23.16 49.31
C GLU A 799 -10.88 -23.09 48.09
N LYS A 800 -9.88 -23.96 47.92
CA LYS A 800 -9.04 -23.99 46.70
C LYS A 800 -9.82 -24.36 45.44
N GLN A 801 -10.76 -25.31 45.53
CA GLN A 801 -11.60 -25.70 44.40
C GLN A 801 -12.64 -24.61 44.09
N GLN A 802 -13.20 -23.96 45.12
CA GLN A 802 -14.03 -22.77 44.94
C GLN A 802 -13.24 -21.57 44.37
N GLN A 803 -11.98 -21.39 44.76
CA GLN A 803 -11.09 -20.36 44.21
C GLN A 803 -10.81 -20.60 42.73
N GLN A 804 -10.54 -21.84 42.32
CA GLN A 804 -10.30 -22.17 40.92
C GLN A 804 -11.56 -21.93 40.07
N GLN A 805 -12.74 -22.23 40.60
CA GLN A 805 -14.02 -21.95 39.94
C GLN A 805 -14.34 -20.44 39.91
N GLN A 806 -14.05 -19.71 40.98
CA GLN A 806 -14.18 -18.24 41.03
C GLN A 806 -13.20 -17.54 40.09
N LEU A 807 -11.96 -18.02 39.95
CA LEU A 807 -10.98 -17.49 39.00
C LEU A 807 -11.44 -17.69 37.55
N LEU A 808 -12.05 -18.82 37.24
CA LEU A 808 -12.61 -19.11 35.91
C LEU A 808 -13.83 -18.24 35.61
N LEU A 809 -14.70 -18.01 36.60
CA LEU A 809 -15.82 -17.06 36.51
C LEU A 809 -15.35 -15.61 36.36
N LEU A 810 -14.29 -15.23 37.07
CA LEU A 810 -13.68 -13.92 36.97
C LEU A 810 -13.03 -13.71 35.61
N GLN A 811 -12.35 -14.73 35.08
CA GLN A 811 -11.82 -14.72 33.72
C GLN A 811 -12.93 -14.57 32.67
N ALA A 812 -14.05 -15.28 32.83
CA ALA A 812 -15.22 -15.15 31.97
C ALA A 812 -15.84 -13.74 32.06
N GLN A 813 -15.95 -13.17 33.26
CA GLN A 813 -16.47 -11.81 33.46
C GLN A 813 -15.54 -10.72 32.89
N GLN A 814 -14.22 -10.93 32.91
CA GLN A 814 -13.25 -10.03 32.27
C GLN A 814 -13.28 -10.10 30.74
N GLN A 815 -13.77 -11.21 30.16
CA GLN A 815 -13.90 -11.39 28.70
C GLN A 815 -15.25 -10.90 28.14
N LEU A 816 -16.20 -10.50 29.00
CA LEU A 816 -17.49 -9.94 28.58
C LEU A 816 -17.37 -8.58 27.87
N PRO A 817 -16.59 -7.58 28.35
CA PRO A 817 -16.33 -6.36 27.62
C PRO A 817 -15.16 -6.51 26.63
N SER A 818 -15.25 -5.86 25.46
CA SER A 818 -14.12 -5.80 24.52
C SER A 818 -13.45 -4.42 24.55
N PRO A 819 -12.22 -4.30 25.08
CA PRO A 819 -11.50 -3.03 25.10
C PRO A 819 -11.15 -2.54 23.68
N VAL A 820 -11.02 -3.46 22.72
CA VAL A 820 -10.72 -3.14 21.31
C VAL A 820 -11.91 -2.45 20.63
N ILE A 821 -13.15 -2.83 20.95
CA ILE A 821 -14.36 -2.17 20.43
C ILE A 821 -14.43 -0.73 20.93
N LEU A 822 -14.17 -0.52 22.23
CA LEU A 822 -14.12 0.81 22.82
C LEU A 822 -13.01 1.67 22.20
N GLU A 823 -11.83 1.10 21.97
CA GLU A 823 -10.71 1.78 21.29
C GLU A 823 -11.12 2.30 19.90
N VAL A 824 -11.70 1.43 19.07
CA VAL A 824 -12.13 1.78 17.72
C VAL A 824 -13.35 2.73 17.73
N GLY A 825 -14.28 2.54 18.65
CA GLY A 825 -15.44 3.41 18.82
C GLY A 825 -15.07 4.84 19.24
N LEU A 826 -14.08 5.00 20.12
CA LEU A 826 -13.50 6.31 20.46
C LEU A 826 -12.86 6.98 19.24
N GLY A 827 -12.35 6.20 18.29
CA GLY A 827 -11.93 6.67 16.97
C GLY A 827 -13.09 7.27 16.15
N VAL A 828 -14.26 6.62 16.14
CA VAL A 828 -15.48 7.15 15.50
C VAL A 828 -15.90 8.47 16.14
N ILE A 829 -15.93 8.56 17.47
CA ILE A 829 -16.24 9.80 18.19
C ILE A 829 -15.25 10.93 17.83
N SER A 830 -13.96 10.60 17.78
CA SER A 830 -12.91 11.55 17.37
C SER A 830 -13.11 12.07 15.94
N LEU A 831 -13.55 11.20 15.02
CA LEU A 831 -13.90 11.58 13.65
C LEU A 831 -15.11 12.50 13.59
N VAL A 832 -16.17 12.18 14.33
CA VAL A 832 -17.38 13.01 14.39
C VAL A 832 -17.04 14.41 14.88
N ALA A 833 -16.24 14.51 15.94
CA ALA A 833 -15.79 15.79 16.48
C ALA A 833 -14.94 16.59 15.49
N LYS A 834 -14.06 15.93 14.71
CA LYS A 834 -13.24 16.62 13.71
C LYS A 834 -14.00 16.99 12.45
N ALA A 835 -14.93 16.16 12.00
CA ALA A 835 -15.57 16.30 10.69
C ALA A 835 -16.88 17.11 10.76
N TYR A 836 -17.71 16.92 11.79
CA TYR A 836 -19.10 17.37 11.82
C TYR A 836 -19.42 18.42 12.90
N LEU A 837 -18.90 18.29 14.13
CA LEU A 837 -19.35 19.13 15.25
C LEU A 837 -19.02 20.63 15.07
N PHE A 838 -20.02 21.48 15.31
CA PHE A 838 -19.92 22.94 15.39
C PHE A 838 -19.31 23.65 14.15
N LYS A 839 -19.45 23.07 12.95
CA LYS A 839 -18.90 23.66 11.72
C LYS A 839 -19.94 24.48 10.93
N GLU A 840 -19.76 25.80 10.88
CA GLU A 840 -20.67 26.74 10.20
C GLU A 840 -20.74 26.61 8.65
N ARG A 841 -19.83 25.87 7.98
CA ARG A 841 -19.67 25.87 6.50
C ARG A 841 -20.31 24.69 5.75
N LEU A 842 -21.22 23.92 6.36
CA LEU A 842 -21.91 22.84 5.64
C LEU A 842 -23.16 23.41 4.93
N ALA A 843 -23.15 23.42 3.59
CA ALA A 843 -24.06 24.21 2.77
C ALA A 843 -25.52 23.71 2.65
N ARG A 844 -25.97 22.70 3.43
CA ARG A 844 -27.37 22.18 3.42
C ARG A 844 -27.80 21.59 4.79
N PRO A 845 -29.11 21.61 5.16
CA PRO A 845 -29.52 21.80 6.56
C PRO A 845 -30.28 20.63 7.22
N ARG A 846 -29.88 19.34 7.08
CA ARG A 846 -30.45 18.27 7.93
C ARG A 846 -29.55 17.77 9.06
N LEU A 847 -28.24 18.04 8.98
CA LEU A 847 -27.30 17.85 10.09
C LEU A 847 -27.40 18.96 11.16
N GLU A 848 -28.48 19.74 11.17
CA GLU A 848 -28.71 20.82 12.14
C GLU A 848 -28.56 20.33 13.59
N GLU A 849 -29.00 19.11 13.93
CA GLU A 849 -28.81 18.56 15.27
C GLU A 849 -27.33 18.47 15.70
N LEU A 850 -26.40 18.18 14.78
CA LEU A 850 -24.96 18.08 15.07
C LEU A 850 -24.23 19.43 14.92
N LEU A 851 -24.78 20.33 14.12
CA LEU A 851 -24.20 21.64 13.80
C LEU A 851 -24.65 22.72 14.80
N LEU A 852 -25.88 22.60 15.32
CA LEU A 852 -26.43 23.48 16.34
C LEU A 852 -25.75 23.24 17.68
N PRO A 853 -25.60 24.30 18.51
CA PRO A 853 -24.90 24.22 19.78
C PRO A 853 -25.47 23.14 20.71
N GLU A 854 -26.78 22.96 20.79
CA GLU A 854 -27.40 22.07 21.77
C GLU A 854 -27.17 20.59 21.49
N GLY A 855 -27.39 20.12 20.26
CA GLY A 855 -27.17 18.71 19.92
C GLY A 855 -25.67 18.39 19.79
N GLY A 856 -24.86 19.32 19.26
CA GLY A 856 -23.40 19.18 19.27
C GLY A 856 -22.82 19.06 20.69
N LEU A 857 -23.37 19.81 21.66
CA LEU A 857 -22.98 19.71 23.07
C LEU A 857 -23.40 18.38 23.72
N LYS A 858 -24.59 17.85 23.39
CA LYS A 858 -25.01 16.52 23.86
C LYS A 858 -24.03 15.45 23.40
N VAL A 859 -23.64 15.47 22.14
CA VAL A 859 -22.67 14.53 21.55
C VAL A 859 -21.27 14.69 22.15
N LEU A 860 -20.81 15.93 22.35
CA LEU A 860 -19.54 16.20 23.01
C LEU A 860 -19.52 15.68 24.45
N ASN A 861 -20.58 15.94 25.22
CA ASN A 861 -20.69 15.50 26.61
C ASN A 861 -20.74 13.97 26.72
N ALA A 862 -21.51 13.29 25.87
CA ALA A 862 -21.57 11.83 25.82
C ALA A 862 -20.21 11.22 25.43
N GLY A 863 -19.53 11.80 24.43
CA GLY A 863 -18.19 11.34 24.04
C GLY A 863 -17.14 11.54 25.14
N ALA A 864 -17.19 12.68 25.84
CA ALA A 864 -16.31 12.97 26.96
C ALA A 864 -16.59 12.09 28.19
N SER A 865 -17.86 11.78 28.48
CA SER A 865 -18.22 10.86 29.57
C SER A 865 -17.75 9.44 29.28
N ILE A 866 -17.98 8.91 28.07
CA ILE A 866 -17.49 7.58 27.66
C ILE A 866 -15.96 7.51 27.81
N ALA A 867 -15.22 8.50 27.27
CA ALA A 867 -13.76 8.52 27.36
C ALA A 867 -13.25 8.61 28.81
N ALA A 868 -13.89 9.41 29.66
CA ALA A 868 -13.52 9.53 31.08
C ALA A 868 -13.81 8.22 31.84
N ASP A 869 -14.98 7.64 31.58
CA ASP A 869 -15.44 6.40 32.18
C ASP A 869 -14.57 5.20 31.82
N CYS A 870 -14.18 5.06 30.54
CA CYS A 870 -13.24 4.03 30.10
C CYS A 870 -11.87 4.18 30.77
N LEU A 871 -11.38 5.42 30.88
CA LEU A 871 -10.07 5.71 31.49
C LEU A 871 -10.06 5.39 32.99
N LEU A 872 -11.18 5.61 33.69
CA LEU A 872 -11.35 5.30 35.11
C LEU A 872 -11.58 3.80 35.36
N ALA A 873 -12.30 3.11 34.46
CA ALA A 873 -12.67 1.70 34.61
C ALA A 873 -11.53 0.73 34.26
N ALA A 874 -10.69 1.04 33.26
CA ALA A 874 -9.63 0.12 32.83
C ALA A 874 -8.31 0.81 32.42
N PRO A 875 -7.65 1.55 33.33
CA PRO A 875 -6.36 2.19 33.07
C PRO A 875 -5.21 1.19 32.76
N GLN A 876 -5.36 -0.09 33.12
CA GLN A 876 -4.41 -1.17 32.85
C GLN A 876 -4.28 -1.54 31.36
N HIS A 877 -5.26 -1.20 30.51
CA HIS A 877 -5.17 -1.48 29.07
C HIS A 877 -4.49 -0.31 28.35
N PRO A 878 -3.22 -0.46 27.90
CA PRO A 878 -2.45 0.66 27.37
C PRO A 878 -3.08 1.24 26.10
N ALA A 879 -3.55 0.41 25.17
CA ALA A 879 -4.15 0.85 23.92
C ALA A 879 -5.45 1.66 24.13
N LEU A 880 -6.35 1.17 24.99
CA LEU A 880 -7.58 1.88 25.36
C LEU A 880 -7.28 3.21 26.08
N SER A 881 -6.32 3.23 27.01
CA SER A 881 -5.93 4.46 27.72
C SER A 881 -5.38 5.52 26.77
N VAL A 882 -4.59 5.10 25.77
CA VAL A 882 -4.03 5.99 24.74
C VAL A 882 -5.14 6.50 23.82
N ALA A 883 -6.13 5.67 23.47
CA ALA A 883 -7.29 6.10 22.68
C ALA A 883 -8.20 7.09 23.42
N CYS A 884 -8.44 6.89 24.72
CA CYS A 884 -9.16 7.86 25.56
C CYS A 884 -8.42 9.21 25.59
N ALA A 885 -7.12 9.18 25.88
CA ALA A 885 -6.28 10.37 25.91
C ALA A 885 -6.20 11.08 24.55
N ARG A 886 -6.17 10.31 23.45
CA ARG A 886 -6.23 10.82 22.08
C ARG A 886 -7.56 11.52 21.79
N THR A 887 -8.68 10.95 22.23
CA THR A 887 -10.01 11.54 22.05
C THR A 887 -10.09 12.91 22.73
N PHE A 888 -9.60 13.04 23.96
CA PHE A 888 -9.52 14.34 24.64
C PHE A 888 -8.58 15.32 23.94
N ARG A 889 -7.43 14.86 23.42
CA ARG A 889 -6.53 15.69 22.59
C ARG A 889 -7.21 16.20 21.31
N VAL A 890 -8.07 15.39 20.69
CA VAL A 890 -8.82 15.77 19.50
C VAL A 890 -9.89 16.82 19.84
N PHE A 891 -10.59 16.67 20.96
CA PHE A 891 -11.55 17.67 21.43
C PHE A 891 -10.86 18.98 21.81
N ALA A 892 -9.69 18.91 22.43
CA ALA A 892 -8.92 20.07 22.90
C ALA A 892 -8.00 20.69 21.82
N ASP A 893 -8.05 20.21 20.58
CA ASP A 893 -7.23 20.76 19.48
C ASP A 893 -7.59 22.23 19.23
N THR A 894 -6.58 23.10 19.16
CA THR A 894 -6.69 24.54 18.86
C THR A 894 -7.43 24.88 17.57
N ARG A 895 -7.55 23.92 16.65
CA ARG A 895 -8.28 24.06 15.37
C ARG A 895 -9.70 23.47 15.41
N ASN A 896 -10.06 22.77 16.49
CA ASN A 896 -11.35 22.11 16.64
C ASN A 896 -12.31 22.99 17.48
N PRO A 897 -13.51 23.34 16.97
CA PRO A 897 -14.49 24.12 17.74
C PRO A 897 -14.97 23.45 19.02
N CYS A 898 -14.81 22.13 19.18
CA CYS A 898 -15.12 21.42 20.43
C CYS A 898 -14.34 21.97 21.64
N CYS A 899 -13.14 22.51 21.44
CA CYS A 899 -12.25 22.95 22.51
C CYS A 899 -12.87 24.09 23.35
N ALA A 900 -13.67 24.96 22.72
CA ALA A 900 -14.32 26.08 23.42
C ALA A 900 -15.33 25.62 24.50
N TYR A 901 -15.94 24.45 24.29
CA TYR A 901 -17.02 23.91 25.13
C TYR A 901 -16.55 22.79 26.08
N LEU A 902 -15.41 22.16 25.81
CA LEU A 902 -14.91 21.00 26.56
C LEU A 902 -14.75 21.29 28.06
N TRP A 903 -14.32 22.50 28.43
CA TRP A 903 -14.13 22.90 29.83
C TRP A 903 -15.44 22.87 30.64
N GLU A 904 -16.59 23.10 30.00
CA GLU A 904 -17.91 23.11 30.64
C GLU A 904 -18.49 21.70 30.83
N CYS A 905 -17.82 20.66 30.32
CA CYS A 905 -18.26 19.28 30.47
C CYS A 905 -18.02 18.77 31.91
N GLY A 906 -19.09 18.35 32.59
CA GLY A 906 -19.01 17.83 33.96
C GLY A 906 -18.10 16.59 34.10
N ALA A 907 -18.18 15.65 33.16
CA ALA A 907 -17.34 14.44 33.18
C ALA A 907 -15.84 14.74 33.01
N PHE A 908 -15.52 15.79 32.24
CA PHE A 908 -14.14 16.24 32.05
C PHE A 908 -13.59 16.90 33.34
N GLN A 909 -14.43 17.67 34.04
CA GLN A 909 -14.06 18.27 35.33
C GLN A 909 -13.92 17.22 36.43
N SER A 910 -14.81 16.23 36.50
CA SER A 910 -14.69 15.14 37.47
C SER A 910 -13.45 14.27 37.23
N LEU A 911 -13.06 14.09 35.96
CA LEU A 911 -11.82 13.41 35.62
C LEU A 911 -10.59 14.19 36.09
N LEU A 912 -10.56 15.52 35.91
CA LEU A 912 -9.49 16.37 36.42
C LEU A 912 -9.36 16.24 37.94
N ASP A 913 -10.47 16.31 38.66
CA ASP A 913 -10.48 16.19 40.12
C ASP A 913 -10.01 14.79 40.58
N ALA A 914 -10.39 13.72 39.86
CA ALA A 914 -9.91 12.36 40.11
C ALA A 914 -8.40 12.20 39.83
N CYS A 915 -7.89 12.80 38.76
CA CYS A 915 -6.45 12.79 38.46
C CYS A 915 -5.64 13.58 39.51
N CYS A 916 -6.15 14.72 39.99
CA CYS A 916 -5.51 15.52 41.03
C CYS A 916 -5.57 14.84 42.41
N SER A 917 -6.67 14.18 42.76
CA SER A 917 -6.79 13.42 44.01
C SER A 917 -5.91 12.16 44.02
N CYS A 918 -5.72 11.51 42.86
CA CYS A 918 -4.73 10.44 42.69
C CYS A 918 -3.31 10.89 43.06
N CYS A 919 -2.90 12.09 42.63
CA CYS A 919 -1.61 12.67 43.02
C CYS A 919 -1.43 12.78 44.53
N ALA A 920 -2.47 13.20 45.27
CA ALA A 920 -2.41 13.36 46.72
C ALA A 920 -2.20 12.03 47.46
N GLY A 921 -2.83 10.95 46.98
CA GLY A 921 -2.77 9.64 47.61
C GLY A 921 -1.45 8.87 47.39
N LEU A 922 -0.56 9.33 46.50
CA LEU A 922 0.69 8.63 46.15
C LEU A 922 1.78 8.74 47.22
N LEU A 923 1.64 9.65 48.19
CA LEU A 923 2.59 9.82 49.31
C LEU A 923 2.30 8.91 50.52
N GLN A 924 1.16 8.24 50.59
CA GLN A 924 0.82 7.39 51.72
C GLN A 924 1.47 5.99 51.58
N PRO A 925 2.22 5.51 52.61
CA PRO A 925 2.87 4.20 52.55
C PRO A 925 1.83 3.08 52.53
N ALA A 926 2.07 2.07 51.68
CA ALA A 926 1.20 0.91 51.45
C ALA A 926 0.75 0.15 52.72
N ALA A 927 1.48 0.27 53.84
CA ALA A 927 1.14 -0.31 55.13
C ALA A 927 -0.06 0.35 55.84
N THR A 928 -0.47 1.55 55.43
CA THR A 928 -1.67 2.22 55.97
C THR A 928 -2.94 1.96 55.15
N ALA A 929 -2.80 1.48 53.91
CA ALA A 929 -3.93 1.05 53.09
C ALA A 929 -4.56 -0.27 53.59
N THR A 930 -3.75 -1.17 54.15
CA THR A 930 -4.22 -2.38 54.85
C THR A 930 -4.87 -2.03 56.20
N ALA A 931 -4.40 -0.99 56.90
CA ALA A 931 -5.03 -0.50 58.13
C ALA A 931 -6.36 0.26 57.86
N ALA A 932 -6.45 1.02 56.77
CA ALA A 932 -7.68 1.66 56.33
C ALA A 932 -8.71 0.64 55.81
N ALA A 933 -8.27 -0.42 55.12
CA ALA A 933 -9.13 -1.55 54.73
C ALA A 933 -9.60 -2.37 55.96
N ALA A 934 -8.76 -2.53 56.98
CA ALA A 934 -9.13 -3.16 58.25
C ALA A 934 -10.08 -2.29 59.11
N ALA A 935 -10.00 -0.96 59.01
CA ALA A 935 -10.93 -0.04 59.68
C ALA A 935 -12.32 -0.02 59.02
N VAL A 936 -12.41 -0.27 57.71
CA VAL A 936 -13.70 -0.48 57.02
C VAL A 936 -14.34 -1.81 57.43
N ALA A 937 -13.54 -2.82 57.76
CA ALA A 937 -14.03 -4.12 58.23
C ALA A 937 -14.53 -4.12 59.70
N SER A 938 -14.24 -3.09 60.50
CA SER A 938 -14.57 -3.04 61.93
C SER A 938 -15.75 -2.13 62.30
N SER A 939 -16.44 -1.54 61.31
CA SER A 939 -17.66 -0.76 61.56
C SER A 939 -18.91 -1.52 61.06
N ASN A 940 -19.89 -1.71 61.96
CA ASN A 940 -21.19 -2.33 61.69
C ASN A 940 -21.89 -1.75 60.45
N PRO A 941 -22.76 -2.52 59.76
CA PRO A 941 -23.33 -2.12 58.48
C PRO A 941 -24.27 -0.91 58.65
N PRO A 942 -24.05 0.23 57.95
CA PRO A 942 -25.07 1.25 57.85
C PRO A 942 -26.03 0.91 56.71
N SER A 943 -27.28 1.32 56.89
CA SER A 943 -28.40 1.25 55.96
C SER A 943 -28.12 1.93 54.60
N ALA A 944 -28.92 1.55 53.61
CA ALA A 944 -28.76 1.61 52.15
C ALA A 944 -28.44 2.96 51.44
N ASP A 945 -28.04 4.03 52.12
CA ASP A 945 -27.91 5.36 51.49
C ASP A 945 -26.47 5.89 51.31
N SER A 946 -25.43 5.06 51.51
CA SER A 946 -24.01 5.49 51.48
C SER A 946 -23.18 5.03 50.26
N ASN A 947 -23.80 4.90 49.08
CA ASN A 947 -23.21 4.20 47.93
C ASN A 947 -22.25 5.00 47.00
N SER A 948 -21.92 6.25 47.32
CA SER A 948 -21.09 7.13 46.45
C SER A 948 -19.61 7.29 46.86
N ASN A 949 -19.25 7.06 48.13
CA ASN A 949 -17.89 7.29 48.62
C ASN A 949 -16.93 6.09 48.46
N SER A 950 -17.45 4.85 48.49
CA SER A 950 -16.62 3.64 48.44
C SER A 950 -16.12 3.31 47.03
N SER A 951 -16.91 3.61 46.01
CA SER A 951 -16.59 3.43 44.57
C SER A 951 -15.57 4.47 44.05
N SER A 952 -15.54 5.65 44.66
CA SER A 952 -14.59 6.72 44.32
C SER A 952 -13.15 6.34 44.71
N ASN A 953 -12.93 5.72 45.88
CA ASN A 953 -11.59 5.35 46.34
C ASN A 953 -10.91 4.22 45.51
N SER A 954 -11.67 3.27 44.96
CA SER A 954 -11.11 2.19 44.12
C SER A 954 -10.66 2.70 42.73
N SER A 955 -11.44 3.61 42.13
CA SER A 955 -11.07 4.25 40.84
C SER A 955 -9.82 5.14 40.94
N ILE A 956 -9.59 5.80 42.08
CA ILE A 956 -8.40 6.64 42.33
C ILE A 956 -7.13 5.79 42.43
N ILE A 957 -7.22 4.57 42.97
CA ILE A 957 -6.09 3.62 43.03
C ILE A 957 -5.79 3.05 41.63
N ALA A 958 -6.81 2.80 40.82
CA ALA A 958 -6.65 2.27 39.46
C ALA A 958 -5.92 3.26 38.53
N LEU A 959 -6.20 4.56 38.62
CA LEU A 959 -5.54 5.59 37.80
C LEU A 959 -4.01 5.56 37.90
N ARG A 960 -3.44 5.06 39.01
CA ARG A 960 -1.99 4.91 39.21
C ARG A 960 -1.31 4.01 38.18
N GLN A 961 -2.08 3.18 37.47
CA GLN A 961 -1.59 2.27 36.43
C GLN A 961 -1.53 2.91 35.03
N LEU A 962 -1.90 4.18 34.86
CA LEU A 962 -1.80 4.87 33.57
C LEU A 962 -0.34 5.01 33.10
N SER A 963 -0.13 4.81 31.79
CA SER A 963 1.16 5.06 31.16
C SER A 963 1.54 6.55 31.21
N SER A 964 2.85 6.85 31.22
CA SER A 964 3.33 8.25 31.21
C SER A 964 2.88 9.02 29.95
N GLN A 965 2.70 8.30 28.83
CA GLN A 965 2.15 8.86 27.59
C GLN A 965 0.68 9.25 27.71
N SER A 966 -0.17 8.38 28.25
CA SER A 966 -1.61 8.63 28.44
C SER A 966 -1.83 9.76 29.45
N CYS A 967 -1.15 9.70 30.60
CA CYS A 967 -1.20 10.74 31.64
C CYS A 967 -0.82 12.11 31.08
N SER A 968 0.33 12.20 30.42
CA SER A 968 0.77 13.46 29.80
C SER A 968 -0.18 13.96 28.70
N SER A 969 -0.81 13.06 27.95
CA SER A 969 -1.73 13.42 26.89
C SER A 969 -3.04 13.99 27.42
N VAL A 970 -3.56 13.45 28.52
CA VAL A 970 -4.76 13.95 29.22
C VAL A 970 -4.49 15.31 29.85
N PHE A 971 -3.37 15.50 30.55
CA PHE A 971 -3.02 16.81 31.12
C PHE A 971 -2.76 17.89 30.06
N ALA A 972 -2.24 17.50 28.90
CA ALA A 972 -2.17 18.43 27.77
C ALA A 972 -3.55 18.85 27.26
N ALA A 973 -4.54 17.95 27.27
CA ALA A 973 -5.91 18.29 26.90
C ALA A 973 -6.56 19.25 27.93
N PHE A 974 -6.31 19.05 29.24
CA PHE A 974 -6.76 19.99 30.29
C PHE A 974 -6.17 21.39 30.09
N ALA A 975 -4.87 21.50 29.81
CA ALA A 975 -4.21 22.77 29.57
C ALA A 975 -4.72 23.48 28.30
N ALA A 976 -4.92 22.74 27.21
CA ALA A 976 -5.43 23.29 25.96
C ALA A 976 -6.88 23.78 26.09
N ALA A 977 -7.74 23.05 26.81
CA ALA A 977 -9.14 23.43 27.04
C ALA A 977 -9.30 24.63 28.00
N ALA A 978 -8.33 24.86 28.89
CA ALA A 978 -8.34 26.00 29.82
C ALA A 978 -8.10 27.34 29.10
N ALA A 979 -7.36 27.34 28.00
CA ALA A 979 -7.01 28.55 27.23
C ALA A 979 -7.30 28.36 25.73
N PRO A 980 -8.58 28.33 25.31
CA PRO A 980 -8.95 28.20 23.91
C PRO A 980 -8.49 29.42 23.09
N SER A 981 -8.27 29.24 21.80
CA SER A 981 -7.86 30.34 20.91
C SER A 981 -8.98 31.37 20.72
N GLU A 982 -8.62 32.64 20.50
CA GLU A 982 -9.58 33.73 20.29
C GLU A 982 -10.56 33.46 19.13
N GLN A 983 -10.09 32.79 18.08
CA GLN A 983 -10.92 32.42 16.92
C GLN A 983 -12.04 31.45 17.30
N LEU A 984 -11.74 30.46 18.15
CA LEU A 984 -12.73 29.50 18.64
C LEU A 984 -13.67 30.15 19.66
N TRP A 985 -13.17 31.07 20.47
CA TRP A 985 -13.99 31.84 21.40
C TRP A 985 -14.97 32.79 20.68
N GLY A 986 -14.52 33.43 19.60
CA GLY A 986 -15.37 34.25 18.73
C GLY A 986 -16.50 33.45 18.07
N LEU A 987 -16.23 32.20 17.67
CA LEU A 987 -17.24 31.27 17.16
C LEU A 987 -18.24 30.86 18.25
N ALA A 988 -17.77 30.54 19.45
CA ALA A 988 -18.64 30.25 20.59
C ALA A 988 -19.55 31.43 20.97
N LYS A 989 -19.04 32.67 20.90
CA LYS A 989 -19.85 33.89 21.11
C LYS A 989 -20.96 34.04 20.06
N LYS A 990 -20.66 33.79 18.78
CA LYS A 990 -21.67 33.81 17.70
C LYS A 990 -22.75 32.77 17.94
N HIS A 991 -22.38 31.55 18.32
CA HIS A 991 -23.32 30.49 18.65
C HIS A 991 -24.23 30.84 19.84
N VAL A 992 -23.68 31.43 20.90
CA VAL A 992 -24.47 31.90 22.06
C VAL A 992 -25.40 33.05 21.67
N ALA A 993 -24.94 34.00 20.85
CA ALA A 993 -25.78 35.09 20.33
C ALA A 993 -26.91 34.58 19.43
N GLN A 994 -26.63 33.59 18.58
CA GLN A 994 -27.61 32.93 17.72
C GLN A 994 -28.64 32.14 18.54
N GLN A 995 -28.21 31.46 19.61
CA GLN A 995 -29.10 30.77 20.55
C GLN A 995 -29.99 31.75 21.32
N GLN A 996 -29.44 32.88 21.77
CA GLN A 996 -30.22 33.95 22.41
C GLN A 996 -31.25 34.56 21.46
N GLN A 997 -30.91 34.76 20.18
CA GLN A 997 -31.86 35.22 19.16
C GLN A 997 -32.98 34.21 18.89
N GLN A 998 -32.68 32.90 18.85
CA GLN A 998 -33.69 31.85 18.68
C GLN A 998 -34.58 31.69 19.92
N GLN A 999 -34.02 31.79 21.13
CA GLN A 999 -34.80 31.75 22.37
C GLN A 999 -35.70 32.99 22.55
N GLN A 1000 -35.25 34.17 22.10
CA GLN A 1000 -36.09 35.38 22.05
C GLN A 1000 -37.28 35.24 21.08
N GLN A 1001 -37.18 34.41 20.05
CA GLN A 1001 -38.32 34.08 19.17
C GLN A 1001 -39.24 32.99 19.75
N GLN A 1002 -38.79 32.19 20.73
CA GLN A 1002 -39.56 31.04 21.26
C GLN A 1002 -40.13 31.20 22.68
N GLN A 1003 -39.69 32.14 23.53
CA GLN A 1003 -40.25 32.26 24.89
C GLN A 1003 -40.89 33.61 25.20
N GLN A 1004 -42.23 33.58 25.11
CA GLN A 1004 -43.16 34.26 26.02
C GLN A 1004 -43.45 33.42 27.29
N GLN A 1005 -42.72 32.32 27.55
CA GLN A 1005 -42.90 31.51 28.78
C GLN A 1005 -41.57 31.08 29.41
N GLN A 1006 -41.22 31.82 30.47
CA GLN A 1006 -40.48 31.49 31.69
C GLN A 1006 -39.65 30.18 31.72
N GLN A 1007 -38.36 30.30 31.37
CA GLN A 1007 -37.27 29.61 32.09
C GLN A 1007 -36.09 30.59 32.30
N PRO A 1008 -35.34 30.49 33.41
CA PRO A 1008 -34.24 31.40 33.68
C PRO A 1008 -33.11 31.18 32.66
N PRO A 1009 -32.40 32.24 32.25
CA PRO A 1009 -31.31 32.13 31.28
C PRO A 1009 -30.15 31.32 31.88
N PHE A 1010 -29.76 30.24 31.21
CA PHE A 1010 -28.45 29.61 31.44
C PHE A 1010 -27.36 30.63 31.08
N MET A 1011 -26.89 31.39 32.06
CA MET A 1011 -25.72 32.28 31.94
C MET A 1011 -24.46 31.43 31.75
N ARG A 1012 -24.19 31.01 30.51
CA ARG A 1012 -22.86 30.54 30.10
C ARG A 1012 -21.90 31.73 29.98
N SER A 1013 -20.61 31.44 30.07
CA SER A 1013 -19.43 32.34 30.00
C SER A 1013 -19.34 33.25 28.75
N GLY A 1014 -20.39 33.39 27.95
CA GLY A 1014 -20.42 34.15 26.69
C GLY A 1014 -20.41 35.68 26.83
N THR A 1015 -20.51 36.21 28.05
CA THR A 1015 -20.52 37.67 28.32
C THR A 1015 -19.14 38.28 28.61
N MET A 1016 -18.10 37.45 28.81
CA MET A 1016 -16.75 37.93 29.18
C MET A 1016 -15.77 37.96 27.99
N LEU A 1017 -14.69 38.75 28.10
CA LEU A 1017 -13.60 38.79 27.11
C LEU A 1017 -12.85 37.44 27.08
N SER A 1018 -12.38 37.02 25.90
CA SER A 1018 -11.65 35.74 25.69
C SER A 1018 -10.50 35.57 26.68
N ASP A 1019 -9.76 36.65 26.89
CA ASP A 1019 -8.57 36.64 27.72
C ASP A 1019 -8.89 36.46 29.20
N GLU A 1020 -9.96 37.10 29.71
CA GLU A 1020 -10.38 36.99 31.11
C GLU A 1020 -10.89 35.60 31.49
N VAL A 1021 -11.55 34.92 30.55
CA VAL A 1021 -12.01 33.54 30.76
C VAL A 1021 -10.83 32.57 30.70
N ALA A 1022 -9.92 32.76 29.73
CA ALA A 1022 -8.71 31.96 29.63
C ALA A 1022 -7.81 32.15 30.87
N THR A 1023 -7.73 33.37 31.42
CA THR A 1023 -7.00 33.65 32.68
C THR A 1023 -7.60 32.92 33.87
N ALA A 1024 -8.90 33.06 34.09
CA ALA A 1024 -9.58 32.44 35.21
C ALA A 1024 -9.51 30.90 35.15
N ARG A 1025 -9.76 30.29 33.98
CA ARG A 1025 -9.71 28.83 33.79
C ARG A 1025 -8.30 28.28 33.97
N THR A 1026 -7.28 28.96 33.42
CA THR A 1026 -5.87 28.56 33.60
C THR A 1026 -5.46 28.65 35.07
N ALA A 1027 -5.86 29.71 35.78
CA ALA A 1027 -5.58 29.84 37.22
C ALA A 1027 -6.26 28.73 38.03
N ALA A 1028 -7.52 28.40 37.74
CA ALA A 1028 -8.24 27.31 38.39
C ALA A 1028 -7.59 25.93 38.15
N LEU A 1029 -7.12 25.67 36.92
CA LEU A 1029 -6.39 24.45 36.59
C LEU A 1029 -5.11 24.33 37.42
N LEU A 1030 -4.28 25.37 37.43
CA LEU A 1030 -3.01 25.39 38.16
C LEU A 1030 -3.22 25.25 39.67
N GLN A 1031 -4.29 25.86 40.22
CA GLN A 1031 -4.66 25.70 41.62
C GLN A 1031 -4.96 24.24 41.98
N ARG A 1032 -5.71 23.51 41.14
CA ARG A 1032 -5.99 22.08 41.36
C ARG A 1032 -4.74 21.20 41.20
N CYS A 1033 -3.85 21.55 40.28
CA CYS A 1033 -2.57 20.85 40.09
C CYS A 1033 -1.51 21.14 41.17
N SER A 1034 -1.73 22.09 42.09
CA SER A 1034 -0.80 22.46 43.17
C SER A 1034 -0.43 21.31 44.09
N VAL A 1035 -1.32 20.33 44.24
CA VAL A 1035 -1.06 19.07 44.95
C VAL A 1035 0.21 18.38 44.43
N GLY A 1036 0.44 18.40 43.11
CA GLY A 1036 1.64 17.80 42.52
C GLY A 1036 2.94 18.54 42.85
N LEU A 1037 2.89 19.87 43.06
CA LEU A 1037 4.06 20.63 43.51
C LEU A 1037 4.44 20.25 44.95
N GLY A 1038 3.45 20.05 45.83
CA GLY A 1038 3.70 19.54 47.18
C GLY A 1038 4.35 18.16 47.19
N VAL A 1039 3.93 17.27 46.28
CA VAL A 1039 4.56 15.94 46.09
C VAL A 1039 6.02 16.05 45.63
N LEU A 1040 6.32 16.97 44.70
CA LEU A 1040 7.71 17.20 44.26
C LEU A 1040 8.59 17.79 45.35
N GLN A 1041 8.06 18.71 46.16
CA GLN A 1041 8.79 19.27 47.30
C GLN A 1041 9.11 18.21 48.34
N ALA A 1042 8.14 17.34 48.67
CA ALA A 1042 8.34 16.21 49.57
C ALA A 1042 9.36 15.19 49.00
N ALA A 1043 9.29 14.89 47.71
CA ALA A 1043 10.25 14.01 47.04
C ALA A 1043 11.66 14.62 46.96
N ALA A 1044 11.78 15.93 46.78
CA ALA A 1044 13.06 16.64 46.79
C ALA A 1044 13.69 16.64 48.19
N ALA A 1045 12.89 16.89 49.24
CA ALA A 1045 13.35 16.77 50.63
C ALA A 1045 13.82 15.33 50.95
N ALA A 1046 13.11 14.31 50.45
CA ALA A 1046 13.53 12.91 50.58
C ALA A 1046 14.83 12.62 49.80
N ALA A 1047 15.01 13.22 48.62
CA ALA A 1047 16.24 13.11 47.83
C ALA A 1047 17.44 13.72 48.58
N GLU A 1048 17.27 14.90 49.15
CA GLU A 1048 18.31 15.59 49.96
C GLU A 1048 18.64 14.82 51.24
N ALA A 1049 17.65 14.14 51.83
CA ALA A 1049 17.82 13.29 53.01
C ALA A 1049 18.29 11.85 52.71
N ALA A 1050 18.62 11.51 51.45
CA ALA A 1050 19.01 10.18 51.00
C ALA A 1050 18.01 9.05 51.35
N GLN A 1051 16.71 9.37 51.40
CA GLN A 1051 15.63 8.42 51.65
C GLN A 1051 15.14 7.75 50.35
N PRO A 1052 14.52 6.55 50.42
CA PRO A 1052 13.99 5.89 49.22
C PRO A 1052 12.92 6.76 48.55
N LEU A 1053 13.17 7.12 47.29
CA LEU A 1053 12.30 7.99 46.51
C LEU A 1053 10.98 7.30 46.13
N PRO A 1054 9.83 8.00 46.20
CA PRO A 1054 8.56 7.49 45.69
C PRO A 1054 8.53 7.56 44.15
N ILE A 1055 9.22 6.63 43.47
CA ILE A 1055 9.46 6.65 42.01
C ILE A 1055 8.15 6.77 41.20
N GLN A 1056 7.09 6.07 41.60
CA GLN A 1056 5.79 6.16 40.91
C GLN A 1056 5.14 7.55 41.03
N ALA A 1057 5.25 8.18 42.20
CA ALA A 1057 4.74 9.54 42.42
C ALA A 1057 5.50 10.57 41.59
N VAL A 1058 6.83 10.44 41.55
CA VAL A 1058 7.71 11.30 40.74
C VAL A 1058 7.37 11.20 39.26
N ARG A 1059 7.24 9.99 38.71
CA ARG A 1059 6.91 9.77 37.30
C ARG A 1059 5.55 10.33 36.91
N TRP A 1060 4.56 10.19 37.80
CA TRP A 1060 3.23 10.75 37.60
C TRP A 1060 3.27 12.28 37.51
N VAL A 1061 3.93 12.93 38.47
CA VAL A 1061 4.00 14.39 38.51
C VAL A 1061 4.83 14.96 37.34
N LEU A 1062 5.95 14.32 36.97
CA LEU A 1062 6.72 14.72 35.79
C LEU A 1062 5.91 14.58 34.49
N SER A 1063 5.10 13.53 34.37
CA SER A 1063 4.19 13.32 33.23
C SER A 1063 3.06 14.36 33.20
N MET A 1064 2.50 14.69 34.36
CA MET A 1064 1.49 15.74 34.54
C MET A 1064 2.04 17.10 34.09
N LEU A 1065 3.16 17.54 34.67
CA LEU A 1065 3.77 18.83 34.36
C LEU A 1065 4.22 18.93 32.90
N GLY A 1066 4.80 17.84 32.36
CA GLY A 1066 5.15 17.77 30.95
C GLY A 1066 3.93 17.81 30.03
N GLY A 1067 2.82 17.19 30.44
CA GLY A 1067 1.53 17.28 29.75
C GLY A 1067 1.00 18.70 29.72
N LEU A 1068 0.92 19.37 30.88
CA LEU A 1068 0.47 20.76 30.97
C LEU A 1068 1.31 21.69 30.07
N ALA A 1069 2.65 21.53 30.07
CA ALA A 1069 3.54 22.29 29.20
C ALA A 1069 3.31 22.01 27.70
N SER A 1070 3.03 20.76 27.32
CA SER A 1070 2.76 20.38 25.92
C SER A 1070 1.41 20.89 25.40
N GLY A 1071 0.42 21.12 26.26
CA GLY A 1071 -0.92 21.56 25.89
C GLY A 1071 -1.14 23.07 25.99
N ALA A 1072 -0.29 23.77 26.74
CA ALA A 1072 -0.42 25.19 26.95
C ALA A 1072 -0.08 25.98 25.66
N GLY A 1073 -0.99 26.86 25.23
CA GLY A 1073 -0.68 27.90 24.23
C GLY A 1073 0.31 28.94 24.79
N LYS A 1074 0.73 29.92 23.98
CA LYS A 1074 1.77 30.91 24.38
C LYS A 1074 1.50 31.58 25.75
N GLU A 1075 0.28 32.07 25.96
CA GLU A 1075 -0.10 32.74 27.21
C GLU A 1075 -0.24 31.76 28.40
N GLY A 1076 -0.75 30.56 28.13
CA GLY A 1076 -0.81 29.49 29.14
C GLY A 1076 0.58 29.00 29.57
N ALA A 1077 1.53 28.91 28.62
CA ALA A 1077 2.89 28.49 28.86
C ALA A 1077 3.63 29.49 29.74
N ARG A 1078 3.45 30.79 29.51
CA ARG A 1078 3.99 31.85 30.37
C ARG A 1078 3.51 31.73 31.82
N ARG A 1079 2.20 31.53 32.03
CA ARG A 1079 1.63 31.38 33.38
C ARG A 1079 2.04 30.09 34.07
N LEU A 1080 2.14 29.00 33.30
CA LEU A 1080 2.65 27.73 33.79
C LEU A 1080 4.10 27.88 34.28
N LEU A 1081 4.95 28.56 33.52
CA LEU A 1081 6.34 28.81 33.89
C LEU A 1081 6.45 29.71 35.13
N GLN A 1082 5.63 30.76 35.24
CA GLN A 1082 5.56 31.61 36.44
C GLN A 1082 5.12 30.84 37.69
N TRP A 1083 4.11 29.97 37.55
CA TRP A 1083 3.61 29.13 38.64
C TRP A 1083 4.62 28.04 39.04
N MET A 1084 5.32 27.45 38.06
CA MET A 1084 6.32 26.41 38.31
C MET A 1084 7.68 26.96 38.76
N GLY A 1085 7.99 28.22 38.50
CA GLY A 1085 9.31 28.84 38.71
C GLY A 1085 10.02 28.40 40.01
N PRO A 1086 9.38 28.56 41.18
CA PRO A 1086 9.96 28.15 42.47
C PRO A 1086 10.19 26.63 42.61
N SER A 1087 9.47 25.81 41.86
CA SER A 1087 9.46 24.35 41.97
C SER A 1087 10.23 23.62 40.86
N LEU A 1088 10.71 24.34 39.84
CA LEU A 1088 11.53 23.76 38.76
C LEU A 1088 12.84 23.15 39.30
N ARG A 1089 13.48 23.82 40.26
CA ARG A 1089 14.67 23.30 40.94
C ARG A 1089 14.41 21.97 41.63
N PHE A 1090 13.25 21.81 42.28
CA PHE A 1090 12.86 20.54 42.91
C PHE A 1090 12.63 19.44 41.86
N ALA A 1091 12.00 19.76 40.73
CA ALA A 1091 11.80 18.80 39.64
C ALA A 1091 13.12 18.29 39.04
N PHE A 1092 14.10 19.18 38.83
CA PHE A 1092 15.43 18.81 38.35
C PHE A 1092 16.27 18.07 39.39
N ALA A 1093 16.21 18.47 40.67
CA ALA A 1093 16.86 17.76 41.78
C ALA A 1093 16.34 16.33 41.92
N VAL A 1094 15.01 16.13 41.87
CA VAL A 1094 14.39 14.81 41.92
C VAL A 1094 14.72 13.96 40.69
N THR A 1095 14.77 14.57 39.49
CA THR A 1095 15.17 13.86 38.26
C THR A 1095 16.63 13.39 38.33
N ARG A 1096 17.53 14.20 38.89
CA ARG A 1096 18.93 13.83 39.15
C ARG A 1096 19.04 12.70 40.17
N ALA A 1097 18.33 12.81 41.29
CA ALA A 1097 18.33 11.78 42.33
C ALA A 1097 17.70 10.46 41.86
N ALA A 1098 16.77 10.52 40.91
CA ALA A 1098 16.15 9.37 40.26
C ALA A 1098 16.91 8.84 39.04
N ALA A 1099 18.12 9.35 38.73
CA ALA A 1099 18.88 8.97 37.53
C ALA A 1099 19.25 7.48 37.49
N ALA A 1100 19.32 6.81 38.64
CA ALA A 1100 19.50 5.35 38.72
C ALA A 1100 18.27 4.54 38.23
N ASN A 1101 17.12 5.18 37.94
CA ASN A 1101 15.94 4.53 37.38
C ASN A 1101 15.71 5.01 35.94
N PRO A 1102 15.81 4.13 34.92
CA PRO A 1102 15.77 4.54 33.51
C PRO A 1102 14.42 5.11 33.10
N GLN A 1103 13.31 4.62 33.67
CA GLN A 1103 11.98 5.12 33.32
C GLN A 1103 11.68 6.50 33.92
N ALA A 1104 12.14 6.77 35.16
CA ALA A 1104 12.01 8.09 35.76
C ALA A 1104 12.87 9.15 35.04
N LEU A 1105 14.07 8.74 34.63
CA LEU A 1105 14.99 9.57 33.84
C LEU A 1105 14.42 9.92 32.46
N LEU A 1106 13.86 8.95 31.73
CA LEU A 1106 13.20 9.18 30.44
C LEU A 1106 11.99 10.12 30.55
N ASP A 1107 11.16 9.96 31.59
CA ASP A 1107 10.02 10.85 31.82
C ASP A 1107 10.49 12.26 32.23
N GLY A 1108 11.60 12.37 32.98
CA GLY A 1108 12.29 13.63 33.29
C GLY A 1108 12.86 14.34 32.07
N LEU A 1109 13.49 13.61 31.14
CA LEU A 1109 13.97 14.16 29.86
C LEU A 1109 12.82 14.59 28.94
N LYS A 1110 11.71 13.84 28.91
CA LYS A 1110 10.50 14.26 28.17
C LYS A 1110 9.88 15.52 28.77
N PHE A 1111 9.83 15.62 30.10
CA PHE A 1111 9.40 16.82 30.81
C PHE A 1111 10.29 18.01 30.45
N ALA A 1112 11.61 17.85 30.57
CA ALA A 1112 12.62 18.84 30.21
C ALA A 1112 12.43 19.38 28.80
N ARG A 1113 12.31 18.49 27.80
CA ARG A 1113 12.06 18.85 26.40
C ARG A 1113 10.79 19.67 26.22
N ARG A 1114 9.71 19.28 26.89
CA ARG A 1114 8.40 19.96 26.74
C ARG A 1114 8.39 21.33 27.40
N ILE A 1115 9.10 21.49 28.52
CA ILE A 1115 9.30 22.80 29.17
C ILE A 1115 10.19 23.70 28.30
N ALA A 1116 11.28 23.18 27.74
CA ALA A 1116 12.13 23.93 26.81
C ALA A 1116 11.32 24.41 25.59
N ALA A 1117 10.53 23.52 24.97
CA ALA A 1117 9.66 23.87 23.85
C ALA A 1117 8.59 24.91 24.22
N ALA A 1118 7.97 24.81 25.40
CA ALA A 1118 6.98 25.78 25.88
C ALA A 1118 7.63 27.14 26.24
N GLY A 1119 8.86 27.11 26.76
CA GLY A 1119 9.64 28.28 27.18
C GLY A 1119 10.33 29.03 26.05
N ALA A 1120 10.59 28.38 24.91
CA ALA A 1120 11.30 28.96 23.76
C ALA A 1120 10.67 30.27 23.21
N CYS A 1121 9.40 30.53 23.49
CA CYS A 1121 8.69 31.75 23.06
C CYS A 1121 8.39 32.73 24.20
N CYS A 1122 8.70 32.39 25.46
CA CYS A 1122 8.15 33.09 26.63
C CYS A 1122 9.17 33.40 27.74
N LEU A 1123 10.35 32.77 27.72
CA LEU A 1123 11.40 32.97 28.74
C LEU A 1123 12.29 34.17 28.40
N THR A 1124 12.75 34.86 29.44
CA THR A 1124 13.83 35.84 29.33
C THR A 1124 15.18 35.15 29.13
N THR A 1125 16.20 35.89 28.65
CA THR A 1125 17.54 35.34 28.43
C THR A 1125 18.18 34.79 29.71
N GLU A 1126 17.92 35.42 30.86
CA GLU A 1126 18.43 35.01 32.17
C GLU A 1126 17.76 33.72 32.67
N GLU A 1127 16.43 33.61 32.54
CA GLU A 1127 15.69 32.40 32.89
C GLU A 1127 16.07 31.22 31.98
N ALA A 1128 16.32 31.49 30.69
CA ALA A 1128 16.80 30.48 29.75
C ALA A 1128 18.21 29.98 30.10
N GLN A 1129 19.12 30.87 30.53
CA GLN A 1129 20.46 30.48 31.01
C GLN A 1129 20.39 29.65 32.30
N ALA A 1130 19.58 30.05 33.27
CA ALA A 1130 19.39 29.30 34.52
C ALA A 1130 18.78 27.91 34.28
N LEU A 1131 17.83 27.80 33.33
CA LEU A 1131 17.29 26.51 32.90
C LEU A 1131 18.33 25.65 32.19
N LEU A 1132 19.17 26.25 31.34
CA LEU A 1132 20.26 25.55 30.64
C LEU A 1132 21.28 24.95 31.62
N GLU A 1133 21.64 25.70 32.67
CA GLU A 1133 22.51 25.20 33.75
C GLU A 1133 21.91 23.97 34.44
N GLU A 1134 20.64 24.02 34.84
CA GLU A 1134 19.95 22.87 35.43
C GLU A 1134 19.88 21.68 34.44
N TYR A 1135 19.60 21.92 33.16
CA TYR A 1135 19.59 20.87 32.14
C TYR A 1135 20.95 20.21 31.93
N THR A 1136 22.03 20.99 31.89
CA THR A 1136 23.40 20.44 31.77
C THR A 1136 23.76 19.56 32.96
N THR A 1137 23.29 19.90 34.18
CA THR A 1137 23.52 19.04 35.35
C THR A 1137 22.74 17.73 35.30
N VAL A 1138 21.52 17.72 34.73
CA VAL A 1138 20.73 16.50 34.49
C VAL A 1138 21.39 15.62 33.42
N LEU A 1139 21.90 16.22 32.34
CA LEU A 1139 22.63 15.51 31.29
C LEU A 1139 23.97 14.94 31.79
N ALA A 1140 24.66 15.64 32.70
CA ALA A 1140 25.87 15.13 33.34
C ALA A 1140 25.57 13.93 34.26
N ALA A 1141 24.47 13.98 35.02
CA ALA A 1141 24.00 12.85 35.81
C ALA A 1141 23.60 11.65 34.92
N PHE A 1142 22.95 11.91 33.77
CA PHE A 1142 22.62 10.90 32.76
C PHE A 1142 23.87 10.24 32.16
N ALA A 1143 24.87 11.03 31.77
CA ALA A 1143 26.15 10.55 31.26
C ALA A 1143 26.87 9.61 32.23
N ALA A 1144 26.76 9.88 33.53
CA ALA A 1144 27.33 9.01 34.57
C ALA A 1144 26.60 7.66 34.75
N THR A 1145 25.36 7.54 34.25
CA THR A 1145 24.52 6.31 34.37
C THR A 1145 24.45 5.45 33.11
N LEU A 1146 24.98 5.93 31.98
CA LEU A 1146 24.95 5.24 30.67
C LEU A 1146 25.68 3.88 30.67
N ASP A 1147 26.62 3.65 31.59
CA ASP A 1147 27.49 2.47 31.52
C ASP A 1147 26.89 1.14 32.04
N ARG A 1148 25.69 1.07 32.65
CA ARG A 1148 25.28 -0.19 33.34
C ARG A 1148 23.82 -0.67 33.32
N GLN A 1149 22.78 0.07 32.88
CA GLN A 1149 21.39 -0.34 33.19
C GLN A 1149 20.27 -0.02 32.15
N MET A 1150 20.56 0.39 30.91
CA MET A 1150 19.51 0.69 29.91
C MET A 1150 19.51 -0.29 28.73
N SER A 1151 18.33 -0.48 28.13
CA SER A 1151 18.22 -1.17 26.84
C SER A 1151 18.63 -0.24 25.68
N PRO A 1152 19.10 -0.78 24.54
CA PRO A 1152 19.50 0.03 23.38
C PRO A 1152 18.40 0.99 22.90
N GLU A 1153 17.13 0.61 23.06
CA GLU A 1153 15.99 1.44 22.68
C GLU A 1153 15.76 2.62 23.62
N GLU A 1154 16.00 2.43 24.91
CA GLU A 1154 15.91 3.48 25.93
C GLU A 1154 17.06 4.47 25.78
N GLU A 1155 18.25 4.00 25.41
CA GLU A 1155 19.41 4.83 25.07
C GLU A 1155 19.12 5.71 23.85
N ASP A 1156 18.64 5.14 22.75
CA ASP A 1156 18.26 5.89 21.54
C ASP A 1156 17.17 6.93 21.81
N ALA A 1157 16.17 6.58 22.62
CA ALA A 1157 15.11 7.51 23.02
C ALA A 1157 15.64 8.64 23.91
N ALA A 1158 16.53 8.33 24.85
CA ALA A 1158 17.17 9.32 25.71
C ALA A 1158 18.07 10.26 24.92
N LEU A 1159 18.91 9.74 24.02
CA LEU A 1159 19.76 10.51 23.11
C LEU A 1159 18.94 11.42 22.20
N THR A 1160 17.86 10.90 21.61
CA THR A 1160 16.97 11.68 20.74
C THR A 1160 16.31 12.83 21.51
N ASN A 1161 15.83 12.57 22.73
CA ASN A 1161 15.23 13.62 23.56
C ASN A 1161 16.28 14.64 24.01
N GLY A 1162 17.48 14.21 24.41
CA GLY A 1162 18.60 15.09 24.77
C GLY A 1162 19.03 16.00 23.62
N MET A 1163 19.17 15.44 22.41
CA MET A 1163 19.49 16.22 21.21
C MET A 1163 18.38 17.24 20.88
N GLN A 1164 17.11 16.90 21.11
CA GLN A 1164 15.99 17.82 20.90
C GLN A 1164 15.84 18.89 21.98
N ILE A 1165 16.41 18.69 23.18
CA ILE A 1165 16.50 19.73 24.22
C ILE A 1165 17.59 20.74 23.86
N PHE A 1166 18.69 20.25 23.27
CA PHE A 1166 19.81 21.08 22.85
C PHE A 1166 19.51 21.93 21.61
N LYS A 1167 18.73 21.38 20.66
CA LYS A 1167 18.21 22.12 19.50
C LYS A 1167 17.10 23.07 19.93
#